data_AF-A4JJM3-F1
#
_entry.id   AF-A4JJM3-F1
#
_cell.length_a   1.000
_cell.length_b   1.000
_cell.length_c   1.000
_cell.angle_alpha   90.00
_cell.angle_beta   90.00
_cell.angle_gamma   90.00
#
_symmetry.space_group_name_H-M   'P 1'
#
loop_
_entity.id
_entity.type
_entity.pdbx_description
1 polymer ?
#
loop_
_entity_poly.entity_id
_entity_poly.type
_entity_poly.pdbx_seq_one_letter_code
_entity_poly.pdbx_strand_id
1 'polypeptide(L)'
;MNQTIRNFVVIESIHGPFLINRHCDLQADALIKTGRPHIQRELDTIMHVIDQLPDGAIAVDGGANAGLVCVPIAHRLRERGGQVYAFEPQRTLYHALGGTIALNELDNLHLLNMGLGSSNGTMKVPDVDYGRASDFGQVSLVGEHAAGGTPTPIVRLDSLGLPRLDFLKLDIEGMEIDALRGARQLIETHLPWCWIEYWKVGMEAIADTFAGLDYTFFQIDGLNMLCVPNPRWDRQRLFISGEPLVTAPAAQRGAAAVGASAIADADAPETNWNRALEHEARCEWGHAIDRWLRARGRGLDDDAIAFQLASCYGFAGVPDAGLAALERFGDRAVLPDPLRGRVELARSALLLRAGRRDEAARATIVSEKVLSAAQFGLPIERLYDGQPLHGKRLLVVSYGGIGDQLQYARYLHALDALGCAAVTVIVPAALATLMRHTFPQIEFVAAQGAWIDASELAHDYWCSFLVLAAIFGFAPAPEHAPTAYLSCPPERAAAWRERIARDGSAPGTRRIGLNWRGREESDARFLRAASVRDLAPLARLHGHAAYCMNREMSAQSEQTDLPITFAHHAIEDFSDLAALMLAMDAVVTTCTAHIHLAGALGVPAVLLLSPKADARWETGSQTALYRSVRIARAAHPGRWDDAIDRALTYVLGEFRK
;
A
#
# COMPACT_ATOMS: atom_id res chain seq x y z
N MET A 1 26.17 2.02 -30.07
CA MET A 1 26.34 0.72 -29.39
C MET A 1 24.99 0.35 -28.79
N ASN A 2 24.36 -0.75 -29.21
CA ASN A 2 23.16 -1.24 -28.55
C ASN A 2 23.55 -1.61 -27.11
N GLN A 3 23.18 -0.78 -26.13
CA GLN A 3 23.32 -1.17 -24.73
C GLN A 3 22.36 -2.32 -24.48
N THR A 4 22.91 -3.53 -24.40
CA THR A 4 22.15 -4.71 -23.98
C THR A 4 21.63 -4.44 -22.57
N ILE A 5 20.31 -4.37 -22.44
CA ILE A 5 19.65 -4.13 -21.16
C ILE A 5 19.93 -5.34 -20.26
N ARG A 6 20.52 -5.12 -19.08
CA ARG A 6 20.87 -6.21 -18.13
C ARG A 6 19.65 -6.66 -17.34
N ASN A 7 19.35 -7.95 -17.26
CA ASN A 7 18.19 -8.46 -16.52
C ASN A 7 18.23 -8.09 -15.03
N PHE A 8 19.40 -8.17 -14.38
CA PHE A 8 19.56 -7.79 -12.98
C PHE A 8 20.05 -6.35 -12.80
N VAL A 9 19.53 -5.67 -11.78
CA VAL A 9 19.84 -4.30 -11.39
C VAL A 9 19.98 -4.19 -9.88
N VAL A 10 20.81 -3.25 -9.42
CA VAL A 10 20.86 -2.88 -8.00
C VAL A 10 19.80 -1.80 -7.77
N ILE A 11 18.94 -2.00 -6.78
CA ILE A 11 17.90 -1.06 -6.37
C ILE A 11 18.06 -0.77 -4.88
N GLU A 12 18.12 0.50 -4.52
CA GLU A 12 18.16 0.94 -3.13
C GLU A 12 16.81 0.71 -2.44
N SER A 13 16.85 0.27 -1.19
CA SER A 13 15.68 0.08 -0.35
C SER A 13 15.91 0.58 1.07
N ILE A 14 14.86 0.66 1.88
CA ILE A 14 14.97 0.99 3.31
C ILE A 14 15.76 -0.04 4.12
N HIS A 15 15.98 -1.24 3.57
CA HIS A 15 16.76 -2.33 4.18
C HIS A 15 18.14 -2.49 3.53
N GLY A 16 18.56 -1.50 2.73
CA GLY A 16 19.80 -1.50 1.97
C GLY A 16 19.64 -1.91 0.50
N PRO A 17 20.74 -2.01 -0.26
CA PRO A 17 20.71 -2.31 -1.70
C PRO A 17 20.35 -3.76 -2.01
N PHE A 18 19.47 -3.97 -3.00
CA PHE A 18 19.09 -5.30 -3.49
C PHE A 18 19.49 -5.49 -4.95
N LEU A 19 20.18 -6.59 -5.25
CA LEU A 19 20.40 -7.05 -6.62
C LEU A 19 19.21 -7.90 -7.05
N ILE A 20 18.35 -7.35 -7.90
CA ILE A 20 17.08 -7.95 -8.29
C ILE A 20 16.87 -7.97 -9.80
N ASN A 21 16.09 -8.93 -10.29
CA ASN A 21 15.72 -8.99 -11.69
C ASN A 21 14.65 -7.93 -11.99
N ARG A 22 14.89 -7.05 -12.96
CA ARG A 22 13.96 -5.99 -13.39
C ARG A 22 12.64 -6.51 -13.97
N HIS A 23 12.63 -7.77 -14.41
CA HIS A 23 11.47 -8.45 -14.96
C HIS A 23 10.69 -9.22 -13.89
N CYS A 24 11.16 -9.22 -12.63
CA CYS A 24 10.39 -9.81 -11.53
C CYS A 24 9.17 -8.93 -11.26
N ASP A 25 7.99 -9.47 -11.55
CA ASP A 25 6.75 -8.78 -11.24
C ASP A 25 6.64 -8.57 -9.72
N LEU A 26 6.01 -7.46 -9.32
CA LEU A 26 5.81 -7.02 -7.93
C LEU A 26 7.09 -6.64 -7.16
N GLN A 27 8.15 -7.46 -7.14
CA GLN A 27 9.32 -7.23 -6.30
C GLN A 27 10.18 -6.04 -6.77
N ALA A 28 10.65 -6.08 -8.02
CA ALA A 28 11.47 -4.99 -8.56
C ALA A 28 10.64 -3.71 -8.70
N ASP A 29 9.37 -3.85 -9.09
CA ASP A 29 8.44 -2.74 -9.23
C ASP A 29 8.19 -2.01 -7.90
N ALA A 30 7.92 -2.76 -6.82
CA ALA A 30 7.72 -2.21 -5.48
C ALA A 30 8.98 -1.49 -4.98
N LEU A 31 10.16 -2.09 -5.14
CA LEU A 31 11.42 -1.47 -4.71
C LEU A 31 11.72 -0.20 -5.50
N ILE A 32 11.59 -0.19 -6.83
CA ILE A 32 11.82 1.01 -7.66
C ILE A 32 10.86 2.15 -7.26
N LYS A 33 9.58 1.81 -7.10
CA LYS A 33 8.52 2.79 -6.84
C LYS A 33 8.51 3.31 -5.42
N THR A 34 8.94 2.50 -4.45
CA THR A 34 8.68 2.77 -3.04
C THR A 34 9.89 2.68 -2.13
N GLY A 35 11.00 2.12 -2.59
CA GLY A 35 12.14 1.77 -1.73
C GLY A 35 11.81 0.69 -0.70
N ARG A 36 10.62 0.06 -0.76
CA ARG A 36 10.17 -0.96 0.19
C ARG A 36 9.73 -2.23 -0.56
N PRO A 37 9.93 -3.41 0.03
CA PRO A 37 9.34 -4.65 -0.47
C PRO A 37 7.81 -4.56 -0.59
N HIS A 38 7.25 -5.29 -1.55
CA HIS A 38 5.79 -5.47 -1.67
C HIS A 38 5.19 -6.15 -0.42
N ILE A 39 5.97 -6.99 0.27
CA ILE A 39 5.63 -7.68 1.53
C ILE A 39 5.90 -6.86 2.79
N GLN A 40 6.01 -5.53 2.72
CA GLN A 40 6.46 -4.74 3.89
C GLN A 40 5.59 -4.95 5.15
N ARG A 41 4.28 -5.15 5.03
CA ARG A 41 3.41 -5.38 6.20
C ARG A 41 3.66 -6.74 6.87
N GLU A 42 3.88 -7.77 6.06
CA GLU A 42 4.28 -9.10 6.54
C GLU A 42 5.62 -9.00 7.24
N LEU A 43 6.59 -8.31 6.61
CA LEU A 43 7.90 -8.09 7.16
C LEU A 43 7.86 -7.33 8.49
N ASP A 44 7.02 -6.29 8.61
CA ASP A 44 6.83 -5.58 9.87
C ASP A 44 6.37 -6.55 10.97
N THR A 45 5.44 -7.45 10.68
CA THR A 45 4.97 -8.47 11.64
C THR A 45 6.07 -9.46 12.01
N ILE A 46 6.83 -9.93 11.02
CA ILE A 46 8.02 -10.77 11.24
C ILE A 46 9.02 -10.03 12.14
N MET A 47 9.30 -8.75 11.90
CA MET A 47 10.24 -7.96 12.71
C MET A 47 9.83 -7.89 14.19
N HIS A 48 8.53 -7.78 14.49
CA HIS A 48 8.06 -7.81 15.89
C HIS A 48 8.36 -9.15 16.58
N VAL A 49 8.31 -10.26 15.83
CA VAL A 49 8.74 -11.59 16.34
C VAL A 49 10.26 -11.61 16.53
N ILE A 50 11.02 -11.15 15.52
CA ILE A 50 12.49 -11.11 15.55
C ILE A 50 13.02 -10.31 16.74
N ASP A 51 12.39 -9.17 17.06
CA ASP A 51 12.79 -8.29 18.16
C ASP A 51 12.67 -8.96 19.54
N GLN A 52 11.89 -10.03 19.64
CA GLN A 52 11.68 -10.78 20.89
C GLN A 52 12.52 -12.05 20.99
N LEU A 53 13.20 -12.43 19.90
CA LEU A 53 14.12 -13.55 19.97
C LEU A 53 15.26 -13.22 20.93
N PRO A 54 15.86 -14.21 21.60
CA PRO A 54 16.99 -14.01 22.49
C PRO A 54 18.28 -13.61 21.75
N ASP A 55 19.29 -13.16 22.48
CA ASP A 55 20.61 -12.92 21.90
C ASP A 55 21.23 -14.22 21.35
N GLY A 56 22.03 -14.08 20.30
CA GLY A 56 22.58 -15.22 19.55
C GLY A 56 21.51 -16.09 18.89
N ALA A 57 20.33 -15.55 18.59
CA ALA A 57 19.26 -16.28 17.93
C ALA A 57 19.66 -16.80 16.54
N ILE A 58 19.10 -17.95 16.16
CA ILE A 58 19.24 -18.50 14.81
C ILE A 58 17.89 -18.46 14.09
N ALA A 59 17.88 -17.77 12.95
CA ALA A 59 16.75 -17.71 12.04
C ALA A 59 17.04 -18.49 10.74
N VAL A 60 16.04 -19.18 10.21
CA VAL A 60 16.10 -19.88 8.92
C VAL A 60 15.06 -19.30 7.97
N ASP A 61 15.47 -19.01 6.73
CA ASP A 61 14.60 -18.55 5.65
C ASP A 61 14.60 -19.58 4.52
N GLY A 62 13.55 -20.39 4.44
CA GLY A 62 13.28 -21.30 3.34
C GLY A 62 12.59 -20.57 2.19
N GLY A 63 13.22 -20.57 1.01
CA GLY A 63 12.75 -19.86 -0.17
C GLY A 63 13.09 -18.37 -0.10
N ALA A 64 14.39 -18.09 -0.06
CA ALA A 64 14.88 -16.73 0.20
C ALA A 64 14.72 -15.78 -1.01
N ASN A 65 14.63 -16.29 -2.24
CA ASN A 65 14.46 -15.52 -3.47
C ASN A 65 15.46 -14.33 -3.56
N ALA A 66 14.98 -13.09 -3.63
CA ALA A 66 15.80 -11.87 -3.68
C ALA A 66 16.31 -11.43 -2.29
N GLY A 67 15.93 -12.13 -1.22
CA GLY A 67 16.36 -11.86 0.16
C GLY A 67 15.52 -10.84 0.91
N LEU A 68 14.30 -10.55 0.45
CA LEU A 68 13.45 -9.50 1.03
C LEU A 68 13.07 -9.76 2.50
N VAL A 69 13.20 -11.00 2.98
CA VAL A 69 12.99 -11.38 4.38
C VAL A 69 14.31 -11.58 5.12
N CYS A 70 15.20 -12.45 4.63
CA CYS A 70 16.44 -12.75 5.34
C CYS A 70 17.39 -11.55 5.54
N VAL A 71 17.46 -10.60 4.59
CA VAL A 71 18.34 -9.41 4.70
C VAL A 71 17.92 -8.50 5.86
N PRO A 72 16.64 -8.06 5.97
CA PRO A 72 16.16 -7.32 7.14
C PRO A 72 16.36 -8.07 8.47
N ILE A 73 16.09 -9.38 8.50
CA ILE A 73 16.31 -10.20 9.71
C ILE A 73 17.78 -10.17 10.11
N ALA A 74 18.70 -10.31 9.15
CA ALA A 74 20.13 -10.32 9.42
C ALA A 74 20.61 -8.98 9.96
N HIS A 75 20.17 -7.85 9.38
CA HIS A 75 20.42 -6.52 9.92
C HIS A 75 19.97 -6.42 11.38
N ARG A 76 18.76 -6.89 11.69
CA ARG A 76 18.20 -6.81 13.05
C ARG A 76 18.95 -7.67 14.07
N LEU A 77 19.37 -8.87 13.67
CA LEU A 77 20.01 -9.83 14.57
C LEU A 77 21.52 -9.60 14.74
N ARG A 78 22.17 -8.87 13.83
CA ARG A 78 23.62 -8.69 13.77
C ARG A 78 24.21 -8.15 15.08
N GLU A 79 23.63 -7.07 15.61
CA GLU A 79 24.11 -6.41 16.83
C GLU A 79 24.00 -7.30 18.08
N ARG A 80 23.12 -8.31 18.01
CA ARG A 80 22.82 -9.24 19.10
C ARG A 80 23.51 -10.59 18.90
N GLY A 81 24.46 -10.68 17.97
CA GLY A 81 25.22 -11.89 17.65
C GLY A 81 24.40 -13.00 16.99
N GLY A 82 23.20 -12.71 16.49
CA GLY A 82 22.34 -13.70 15.84
C GLY A 82 22.75 -14.00 14.40
N GLN A 83 22.32 -15.16 13.91
CA GLN A 83 22.70 -15.73 12.61
C GLN A 83 21.46 -16.04 11.78
N VAL A 84 21.57 -15.89 10.46
CA VAL A 84 20.50 -16.21 9.50
C VAL A 84 21.00 -17.25 8.49
N TYR A 85 20.21 -18.28 8.22
CA TYR A 85 20.50 -19.29 7.19
C TYR A 85 19.41 -19.23 6.11
N ALA A 86 19.79 -18.79 4.91
CA ALA A 86 18.88 -18.58 3.79
C ALA A 86 19.04 -19.68 2.73
N PHE A 87 17.94 -20.28 2.29
CA PHE A 87 17.91 -21.37 1.31
C PHE A 87 17.27 -20.90 0.01
N GLU A 88 18.03 -20.94 -1.09
CA GLU A 88 17.54 -20.60 -2.42
C GLU A 88 18.02 -21.64 -3.46
N PRO A 89 17.15 -22.54 -3.93
CA PRO A 89 17.54 -23.58 -4.88
C PRO A 89 17.78 -23.06 -6.29
N GLN A 90 17.13 -21.97 -6.73
CA GLN A 90 17.33 -21.41 -8.07
C GLN A 90 18.69 -20.71 -8.15
N ARG A 91 19.61 -21.32 -8.90
CA ARG A 91 21.02 -20.87 -9.00
C ARG A 91 21.17 -19.38 -9.32
N THR A 92 20.37 -18.85 -10.26
CA THR A 92 20.48 -17.44 -10.66
C THR A 92 20.03 -16.51 -9.53
N LEU A 93 18.94 -16.82 -8.83
CA LEU A 93 18.49 -16.05 -7.67
C LEU A 93 19.47 -16.18 -6.51
N TYR A 94 20.02 -17.38 -6.27
CA TYR A 94 21.11 -17.58 -5.31
C TYR A 94 22.31 -16.66 -5.60
N HIS A 95 22.75 -16.54 -6.85
CA HIS A 95 23.84 -15.62 -7.21
C HIS A 95 23.46 -14.15 -7.00
N ALA A 96 22.23 -13.78 -7.35
CA ALA A 96 21.73 -12.42 -7.15
C ALA A 96 21.68 -12.05 -5.67
N LEU A 97 21.11 -12.94 -4.84
CA LEU A 97 21.07 -12.81 -3.39
C LEU A 97 22.48 -12.77 -2.79
N GLY A 98 23.42 -13.59 -3.27
CA GLY A 98 24.84 -13.49 -2.87
C GLY A 98 25.42 -12.09 -3.11
N GLY A 99 25.06 -11.46 -4.23
CA GLY A 99 25.38 -10.06 -4.52
C GLY A 99 24.72 -9.08 -3.55
N THR A 100 23.43 -9.25 -3.26
CA THR A 100 22.71 -8.46 -2.24
C THR A 100 23.39 -8.55 -0.88
N ILE A 101 23.76 -9.74 -0.42
CA ILE A 101 24.42 -9.97 0.87
C ILE A 101 25.75 -9.24 0.93
N ALA A 102 26.56 -9.32 -0.13
CA ALA A 102 27.84 -8.63 -0.22
C ALA A 102 27.66 -7.11 -0.21
N LEU A 103 26.66 -6.57 -0.92
CA LEU A 103 26.37 -5.14 -0.95
C LEU A 103 25.89 -4.59 0.40
N ASN A 104 25.32 -5.44 1.26
CA ASN A 104 24.87 -5.08 2.61
C ASN A 104 25.88 -5.41 3.71
N GLU A 105 27.04 -5.99 3.37
CA GLU A 105 28.09 -6.39 4.33
C GLU A 105 27.57 -7.31 5.45
N LEU A 106 26.68 -8.24 5.10
CA LEU A 106 26.04 -9.16 6.05
C LEU A 106 26.85 -10.44 6.24
N ASP A 107 27.77 -10.40 7.21
CA ASP A 107 28.62 -11.53 7.62
C ASP A 107 27.88 -12.58 8.47
N ASN A 108 26.74 -12.21 9.05
CA ASN A 108 25.91 -13.09 9.86
C ASN A 108 24.80 -13.80 9.08
N LEU A 109 24.77 -13.68 7.75
CA LEU A 109 23.80 -14.34 6.88
C LEU A 109 24.49 -15.36 5.96
N HIS A 110 24.15 -16.62 6.16
CA HIS A 110 24.68 -17.78 5.44
C HIS A 110 23.72 -18.17 4.32
N LEU A 111 24.15 -18.01 3.07
CA LEU A 111 23.35 -18.37 1.90
C LEU A 111 23.68 -19.78 1.39
N LEU A 112 22.67 -20.61 1.19
CA LEU A 112 22.80 -22.00 0.76
C LEU A 112 22.03 -22.25 -0.56
N ASN A 113 22.73 -22.71 -1.60
CA ASN A 113 22.11 -23.12 -2.86
C ASN A 113 21.53 -24.55 -2.77
N MET A 114 20.46 -24.71 -2.00
CA MET A 114 19.78 -25.98 -1.81
C MET A 114 18.32 -25.76 -1.40
N GLY A 115 17.46 -26.74 -1.70
CA GLY A 115 16.10 -26.79 -1.20
C GLY A 115 16.01 -27.41 0.20
N LEU A 116 14.88 -27.23 0.86
CA LEU A 116 14.53 -27.90 2.12
C LEU A 116 13.53 -29.03 1.85
N GLY A 117 13.69 -30.16 2.53
CA GLY A 117 12.77 -31.29 2.41
C GLY A 117 12.91 -32.31 3.53
N SER A 118 12.19 -33.43 3.40
CA SER A 118 12.10 -34.46 4.43
C SER A 118 13.31 -35.40 4.49
N SER A 119 14.18 -35.37 3.47
CA SER A 119 15.40 -36.18 3.39
C SER A 119 16.50 -35.47 2.59
N ASN A 120 17.75 -35.88 2.81
CA ASN A 120 18.89 -35.40 2.02
C ASN A 120 18.89 -36.06 0.65
N GLY A 121 19.13 -35.29 -0.40
CA GLY A 121 19.17 -35.83 -1.76
C GLY A 121 19.37 -34.77 -2.82
N THR A 122 18.72 -34.96 -3.96
CA THR A 122 18.76 -34.02 -5.08
C THR A 122 17.35 -33.84 -5.64
N MET A 123 16.99 -32.59 -5.91
CA MET A 123 15.77 -32.20 -6.61
C MET A 123 16.10 -31.58 -7.96
N LYS A 124 15.09 -31.35 -8.80
CA LYS A 124 15.25 -30.63 -10.06
C LYS A 124 14.60 -29.26 -9.94
N VAL A 125 15.35 -28.24 -10.35
CA VAL A 125 14.84 -26.86 -10.46
C VAL A 125 14.62 -26.57 -11.94
N PRO A 126 13.41 -26.16 -12.37
CA PRO A 126 13.13 -25.82 -13.77
C PRO A 126 14.06 -24.72 -14.30
N ASP A 127 14.37 -24.76 -15.60
CA ASP A 127 15.13 -23.70 -16.26
C ASP A 127 14.22 -22.47 -16.46
N VAL A 128 14.57 -21.35 -15.81
CA VAL A 128 13.78 -20.11 -15.81
C VAL A 128 14.38 -19.09 -16.79
N ASP A 129 13.55 -18.55 -17.69
CA ASP A 129 13.93 -17.41 -18.56
C ASP A 129 13.78 -16.08 -17.81
N TYR A 130 14.88 -15.66 -17.18
CA TYR A 130 15.00 -14.39 -16.45
C TYR A 130 14.95 -13.13 -17.35
N GLY A 131 14.81 -13.26 -18.67
CA GLY A 131 14.62 -12.14 -19.60
C GLY A 131 13.16 -11.76 -19.87
N ARG A 132 12.20 -12.51 -19.33
CA ARG A 132 10.76 -12.27 -19.48
C ARG A 132 10.11 -11.91 -18.16
N ALA A 133 9.05 -11.11 -18.22
CA ALA A 133 8.26 -10.78 -17.03
C ALA A 133 7.64 -12.04 -16.43
N SER A 134 7.86 -12.27 -15.14
CA SER A 134 7.37 -13.43 -14.41
C SER A 134 7.46 -13.21 -12.89
N ASP A 135 6.70 -13.99 -12.12
CA ASP A 135 6.95 -14.17 -10.69
C ASP A 135 7.92 -15.34 -10.51
N PHE A 136 9.19 -15.00 -10.31
CA PHE A 136 10.24 -16.00 -10.15
C PHE A 136 10.19 -16.72 -8.79
N GLY A 137 9.37 -16.25 -7.85
CA GLY A 137 9.10 -16.94 -6.59
C GLY A 137 8.23 -18.19 -6.77
N GLN A 138 7.18 -18.09 -7.61
CA GLN A 138 6.13 -19.10 -7.75
C GLN A 138 6.46 -20.34 -8.60
N VAL A 139 7.71 -20.55 -8.97
CA VAL A 139 8.10 -21.69 -9.81
C VAL A 139 8.05 -22.97 -8.98
N SER A 140 6.92 -23.70 -9.09
CA SER A 140 6.71 -24.98 -8.42
C SER A 140 7.78 -26.01 -8.82
N LEU A 141 8.38 -26.64 -7.81
CA LEU A 141 9.46 -27.63 -7.98
C LEU A 141 8.92 -29.08 -8.07
N VAL A 142 7.59 -29.25 -8.13
CA VAL A 142 6.88 -30.54 -8.08
C VAL A 142 5.90 -30.67 -9.26
N GLY A 143 5.73 -31.88 -9.82
CA GLY A 143 4.75 -32.19 -10.89
C GLY A 143 5.31 -32.21 -12.33
N GLU A 144 4.44 -32.04 -13.34
CA GLU A 144 4.79 -32.09 -14.79
C GLU A 144 5.87 -31.06 -15.22
N HIS A 145 6.13 -30.05 -14.40
CA HIS A 145 7.19 -29.05 -14.59
C HIS A 145 8.61 -29.58 -14.26
N ALA A 146 8.75 -30.82 -13.79
CA ALA A 146 10.05 -31.47 -13.56
C ALA A 146 10.69 -32.08 -14.84
N ALA A 147 10.05 -31.93 -15.99
CA ALA A 147 10.55 -32.40 -17.29
C ALA A 147 11.59 -31.43 -17.87
N GLY A 148 12.84 -31.57 -17.41
CA GLY A 148 13.95 -30.68 -17.78
C GLY A 148 14.20 -29.65 -16.67
N GLY A 149 15.40 -29.66 -16.10
CA GLY A 149 15.75 -28.81 -14.98
C GLY A 149 17.12 -29.17 -14.39
N THR A 150 17.73 -28.22 -13.71
CA THR A 150 19.07 -28.35 -13.15
C THR A 150 19.02 -29.14 -11.82
N PRO A 151 19.81 -30.23 -11.67
CA PRO A 151 19.94 -30.95 -10.41
C PRO A 151 20.48 -30.02 -9.31
N THR A 152 19.73 -29.91 -8.21
CA THR A 152 20.03 -29.03 -7.08
C THR A 152 19.93 -29.82 -5.78
N PRO A 153 20.85 -29.65 -4.82
CA PRO A 153 20.76 -30.35 -3.54
C PRO A 153 19.46 -30.03 -2.80
N ILE A 154 18.90 -31.03 -2.13
CA ILE A 154 17.84 -30.83 -1.13
C ILE A 154 18.33 -31.41 0.20
N VAL A 155 18.05 -30.71 1.29
CA VAL A 155 18.56 -31.06 2.61
C VAL A 155 17.44 -31.11 3.64
N ARG A 156 17.60 -32.03 4.58
CA ARG A 156 16.87 -32.07 5.84
C ARG A 156 17.47 -31.03 6.78
N LEU A 157 16.67 -30.09 7.27
CA LEU A 157 17.16 -29.02 8.16
C LEU A 157 17.86 -29.58 9.41
N ASP A 158 17.31 -30.65 10.01
CA ASP A 158 17.93 -31.34 11.16
C ASP A 158 19.35 -31.86 10.87
N SER A 159 19.68 -32.14 9.60
CA SER A 159 21.01 -32.66 9.23
C SER A 159 22.12 -31.59 9.23
N LEU A 160 21.75 -30.30 9.32
CA LEU A 160 22.74 -29.22 9.41
C LEU A 160 23.34 -29.09 10.81
N GLY A 161 22.77 -29.76 11.82
CA GLY A 161 23.31 -29.76 13.18
C GLY A 161 23.35 -28.37 13.82
N LEU A 162 22.34 -27.53 13.52
CA LEU A 162 22.24 -26.20 14.11
C LEU A 162 22.12 -26.34 15.64
N PRO A 163 22.88 -25.55 16.43
CA PRO A 163 22.87 -25.67 17.90
C PRO A 163 21.58 -25.16 18.54
N ARG A 164 20.77 -24.41 17.79
CA ARG A 164 19.48 -23.84 18.16
C ARG A 164 18.71 -23.44 16.91
N LEU A 165 17.41 -23.25 17.08
CA LEU A 165 16.51 -22.65 16.09
C LEU A 165 15.48 -21.81 16.83
N ASP A 166 15.36 -20.53 16.48
CA ASP A 166 14.47 -19.59 17.17
C ASP A 166 13.38 -19.04 16.25
N PHE A 167 13.66 -18.96 14.94
CA PHE A 167 12.71 -18.56 13.92
C PHE A 167 12.88 -19.39 12.64
N LEU A 168 11.78 -19.82 12.04
CA LEU A 168 11.75 -20.59 10.80
C LEU A 168 10.69 -20.00 9.85
N LYS A 169 11.12 -19.39 8.74
CA LYS A 169 10.24 -19.09 7.62
C LYS A 169 10.26 -20.23 6.61
N LEU A 170 9.09 -20.63 6.11
CA LEU A 170 8.93 -21.53 4.97
C LEU A 170 7.96 -20.95 3.95
N ASP A 171 8.48 -20.64 2.78
CA ASP A 171 7.75 -20.19 1.60
C ASP A 171 8.46 -20.85 0.39
N ILE A 172 8.16 -22.13 0.18
CA ILE A 172 8.94 -23.03 -0.70
C ILE A 172 8.05 -23.75 -1.70
N GLU A 173 6.93 -23.11 -2.05
CA GLU A 173 6.09 -23.43 -3.19
C GLU A 173 5.55 -24.87 -3.20
N GLY A 174 5.09 -25.36 -2.04
CA GLY A 174 4.38 -26.63 -1.89
C GLY A 174 5.18 -27.73 -1.19
N MET A 175 6.40 -27.42 -0.76
CA MET A 175 7.30 -28.34 -0.05
C MET A 175 7.27 -28.12 1.48
N GLU A 176 6.39 -27.26 2.00
CA GLU A 176 6.39 -26.80 3.39
C GLU A 176 6.26 -27.97 4.37
N ILE A 177 5.34 -28.90 4.11
CA ILE A 177 5.14 -30.09 4.97
C ILE A 177 6.39 -30.97 5.00
N ASP A 178 7.06 -31.15 3.87
CA ASP A 178 8.27 -31.96 3.81
C ASP A 178 9.45 -31.27 4.49
N ALA A 179 9.58 -29.95 4.37
CA ALA A 179 10.57 -29.18 5.11
C ALA A 179 10.31 -29.22 6.62
N LEU A 180 9.05 -29.13 7.06
CA LEU A 180 8.67 -29.27 8.48
C LEU A 180 9.00 -30.66 9.03
N ARG A 181 8.71 -31.73 8.27
CA ARG A 181 9.14 -33.09 8.62
C ARG A 181 10.66 -33.20 8.71
N GLY A 182 11.37 -32.48 7.84
CA GLY A 182 12.82 -32.41 7.86
C GLY A 182 13.43 -31.52 8.95
N ALA A 183 12.61 -30.73 9.64
CA ALA A 183 13.01 -29.87 10.75
C ALA A 183 12.45 -30.37 12.10
N ARG A 184 11.87 -31.57 12.14
CA ARG A 184 11.09 -32.04 13.28
C ARG A 184 11.91 -32.06 14.56
N GLN A 185 13.16 -32.54 14.53
CA GLN A 185 14.00 -32.60 15.72
C GLN A 185 14.30 -31.21 16.26
N LEU A 186 14.65 -30.25 15.40
CA LEU A 186 14.91 -28.86 15.79
C LEU A 186 13.64 -28.19 16.34
N ILE A 187 12.47 -28.44 15.75
CA ILE A 187 11.19 -27.88 16.20
C ILE A 187 10.83 -28.43 17.59
N GLU A 188 10.91 -29.74 17.80
CA GLU A 188 10.63 -30.37 19.10
C GLU A 188 11.60 -29.90 20.19
N THR A 189 12.88 -29.73 19.85
CA THR A 189 13.94 -29.41 20.81
C THR A 189 13.94 -27.93 21.18
N HIS A 190 13.75 -27.05 20.19
CA HIS A 190 13.94 -25.62 20.39
C HIS A 190 12.64 -24.82 20.41
N LEU A 191 11.52 -25.36 19.94
CA LEU A 191 10.22 -24.67 19.88
C LEU A 191 10.36 -23.27 19.21
N PRO A 192 10.81 -23.18 17.95
CA PRO A 192 10.95 -21.91 17.24
C PRO A 192 9.59 -21.27 16.92
N TRP A 193 9.60 -19.97 16.69
CA TRP A 193 8.50 -19.31 15.97
C TRP A 193 8.54 -19.73 14.50
N CYS A 194 7.40 -20.09 13.91
CA CYS A 194 7.35 -20.49 12.51
C CYS A 194 6.42 -19.60 11.69
N TRP A 195 6.92 -19.00 10.62
CA TRP A 195 6.14 -18.29 9.62
C TRP A 195 6.03 -19.17 8.38
N ILE A 196 4.82 -19.63 8.04
CA ILE A 196 4.65 -20.68 7.04
C ILE A 196 3.60 -20.24 6.02
N GLU A 197 3.95 -20.30 4.74
CA GLU A 197 3.00 -20.15 3.65
C GLU A 197 2.10 -21.41 3.61
N TYR A 198 0.79 -21.24 3.78
CA TYR A 198 -0.17 -22.34 3.73
C TYR A 198 -0.86 -22.48 2.38
N TRP A 199 -0.62 -21.56 1.45
CA TRP A 199 -1.29 -21.44 0.15
C TRP A 199 -1.44 -22.77 -0.60
N LYS A 200 -0.39 -23.59 -0.73
CA LYS A 200 -0.42 -24.85 -1.49
C LYS A 200 -0.75 -26.10 -0.67
N VAL A 201 -0.55 -26.06 0.64
CA VAL A 201 -0.59 -27.25 1.51
C VAL A 201 -1.75 -27.24 2.51
N GLY A 202 -2.35 -26.08 2.75
CA GLY A 202 -3.44 -25.86 3.70
C GLY A 202 -2.99 -25.76 5.16
N MET A 203 -3.72 -24.96 5.94
CA MET A 203 -3.39 -24.70 7.36
C MET A 203 -3.51 -25.95 8.24
N GLU A 204 -4.50 -26.82 8.01
CA GLU A 204 -4.70 -28.03 8.81
C GLU A 204 -3.51 -29.00 8.69
N ALA A 205 -3.03 -29.21 7.47
CA ALA A 205 -1.88 -30.09 7.24
C ALA A 205 -0.62 -29.57 7.93
N ILE A 206 -0.41 -28.24 7.94
CA ILE A 206 0.69 -27.61 8.67
C ILE A 206 0.50 -27.83 10.18
N ALA A 207 -0.67 -27.52 10.74
CA ALA A 207 -0.95 -27.67 12.16
C ALA A 207 -0.73 -29.13 12.64
N ASP A 208 -1.10 -30.12 11.83
CA ASP A 208 -0.87 -31.54 12.11
C ASP A 208 0.62 -31.89 12.27
N THR A 209 1.52 -31.18 11.58
CA THR A 209 2.98 -31.39 11.75
C THR A 209 3.50 -30.96 13.12
N PHE A 210 2.74 -30.16 13.88
CA PHE A 210 3.04 -29.72 15.23
C PHE A 210 2.31 -30.55 16.30
N ALA A 211 1.62 -31.63 15.91
CA ALA A 211 0.90 -32.48 16.85
C ALA A 211 1.78 -32.92 18.03
N GLY A 212 1.24 -32.77 19.24
CA GLY A 212 1.92 -33.06 20.51
C GLY A 212 2.83 -31.93 21.04
N LEU A 213 2.93 -30.80 20.34
CA LEU A 213 3.70 -29.63 20.77
C LEU A 213 2.79 -28.50 21.24
N ASP A 214 3.31 -27.68 22.15
CA ASP A 214 2.57 -26.57 22.76
C ASP A 214 2.64 -25.30 21.89
N TYR A 215 1.83 -25.29 20.82
CA TYR A 215 1.73 -24.20 19.85
C TYR A 215 0.31 -23.63 19.75
N THR A 216 0.24 -22.33 19.47
CA THR A 216 -0.97 -21.64 19.02
C THR A 216 -0.78 -21.17 17.57
N PHE A 217 -1.82 -21.28 16.74
CA PHE A 217 -1.73 -20.95 15.31
C PHE A 217 -2.58 -19.72 14.99
N PHE A 218 -2.02 -18.78 14.23
CA PHE A 218 -2.69 -17.57 13.78
C PHE A 218 -2.64 -17.48 12.27
N GLN A 219 -3.79 -17.25 11.65
CA GLN A 219 -3.83 -16.82 10.26
C GLN A 219 -3.48 -15.33 10.21
N ILE A 220 -2.43 -14.98 9.48
CA ILE A 220 -1.93 -13.60 9.41
C ILE A 220 -2.54 -12.87 8.21
N ASP A 221 -2.62 -13.54 7.06
CA ASP A 221 -3.23 -13.03 5.85
C ASP A 221 -3.84 -14.18 5.02
N GLY A 222 -4.05 -13.97 3.72
CA GLY A 222 -4.64 -14.97 2.82
C GLY A 222 -3.69 -16.10 2.42
N LEU A 223 -2.39 -15.99 2.71
CA LEU A 223 -1.32 -16.90 2.28
C LEU A 223 -0.49 -17.45 3.46
N ASN A 224 -0.34 -16.66 4.52
CA ASN A 224 0.62 -16.91 5.60
C ASN A 224 -0.05 -17.20 6.93
N MET A 225 0.54 -18.16 7.67
CA MET A 225 0.21 -18.41 9.08
C MET A 225 1.45 -18.30 9.97
N LEU A 226 1.20 -17.87 11.21
CA LEU A 226 2.21 -17.82 12.28
C LEU A 226 1.92 -18.92 13.30
N CYS A 227 2.89 -19.83 13.48
CA CYS A 227 2.87 -20.85 14.52
C CYS A 227 3.68 -20.36 15.73
N VAL A 228 2.99 -20.17 16.85
CA VAL A 228 3.51 -19.51 18.05
C VAL A 228 3.78 -20.53 19.15
N PRO A 229 5.04 -20.71 19.59
CA PRO A 229 5.36 -21.57 20.73
C PRO A 229 4.87 -20.93 22.03
N ASN A 230 3.84 -21.49 22.66
CA ASN A 230 3.21 -20.93 23.86
C ASN A 230 4.20 -20.67 25.02
N PRO A 231 5.20 -21.53 25.31
CA PRO A 231 6.16 -21.27 26.38
C PRO A 231 7.08 -20.07 26.13
N ARG A 232 7.20 -19.59 24.88
CA ARG A 232 8.02 -18.42 24.51
C ARG A 232 7.17 -17.19 24.18
N TRP A 233 5.84 -17.29 24.24
CA TRP A 233 4.96 -16.19 23.88
C TRP A 233 4.59 -15.32 25.08
N ASP A 234 5.26 -14.19 25.20
CA ASP A 234 4.88 -13.12 26.13
C ASP A 234 3.81 -12.22 25.50
N ARG A 235 2.54 -12.43 25.89
CA ARG A 235 1.38 -11.67 25.39
C ARG A 235 1.42 -10.17 25.73
N GLN A 236 2.26 -9.76 26.68
CA GLN A 236 2.44 -8.33 27.00
C GLN A 236 3.43 -7.66 26.05
N ARG A 237 4.34 -8.44 25.43
CA ARG A 237 5.36 -7.95 24.50
C ARG A 237 4.98 -8.15 23.03
N LEU A 238 4.30 -9.24 22.70
CA LEU A 238 3.74 -9.47 21.36
C LEU A 238 2.23 -9.60 21.41
N PHE A 239 1.55 -8.58 20.91
CA PHE A 239 0.14 -8.67 20.59
C PHE A 239 -0.03 -9.15 19.15
N ILE A 240 -0.74 -10.27 18.96
CA ILE A 240 -1.09 -10.78 17.63
C ILE A 240 -2.58 -10.50 17.44
N SER A 241 -2.91 -9.72 16.42
CA SER A 241 -4.31 -9.42 16.08
C SER A 241 -4.94 -10.62 15.38
N GLY A 242 -6.11 -11.06 15.87
CA GLY A 242 -6.87 -12.17 15.28
C GLY A 242 -7.20 -13.25 16.31
N GLU A 243 -8.25 -14.02 16.05
CA GLU A 243 -8.59 -15.18 16.87
C GLU A 243 -7.66 -16.36 16.52
N PRO A 244 -7.14 -17.11 17.52
CA PRO A 244 -6.42 -18.34 17.26
C PRO A 244 -7.24 -19.33 16.44
N LEU A 245 -6.59 -20.07 15.55
CA LEU A 245 -7.23 -21.15 14.82
C LEU A 245 -7.64 -22.26 15.80
N VAL A 246 -8.90 -22.69 15.72
CA VAL A 246 -9.42 -23.79 16.53
C VAL A 246 -8.97 -25.12 15.93
N THR A 247 -7.93 -25.73 16.47
CA THR A 247 -7.49 -27.08 16.08
C THR A 247 -8.25 -28.14 16.87
N ALA A 248 -8.98 -29.04 16.20
CA ALA A 248 -9.67 -30.14 16.89
C ALA A 248 -8.67 -31.18 17.45
N PRO A 249 -8.94 -31.81 18.62
CA PRO A 249 -8.05 -32.83 19.18
C PRO A 249 -7.87 -34.05 18.25
N ALA A 250 -6.64 -34.55 18.14
CA ALA A 250 -6.26 -35.67 17.27
C ALA A 250 -7.04 -36.98 17.53
N ALA A 251 -7.66 -37.14 18.71
CA ALA A 251 -8.32 -38.38 19.13
C ALA A 251 -9.70 -38.66 18.49
N GLN A 252 -10.26 -37.74 17.68
CA GLN A 252 -11.60 -37.90 17.07
C GLN A 252 -11.62 -38.10 15.55
N ARG A 253 -10.47 -38.18 14.87
CA ARG A 253 -10.44 -38.27 13.40
C ARG A 253 -10.16 -39.71 12.94
N GLY A 254 -11.26 -40.45 12.76
CA GLY A 254 -11.24 -41.75 12.08
C GLY A 254 -10.89 -41.63 10.60
N ALA A 255 -10.27 -42.67 10.07
CA ALA A 255 -9.74 -42.79 8.71
C ALA A 255 -10.64 -42.20 7.61
N ALA A 256 -10.19 -41.10 7.00
CA ALA A 256 -10.64 -40.67 5.68
C ALA A 256 -9.45 -40.12 4.89
N ALA A 257 -9.12 -40.87 3.83
CA ALA A 257 -8.33 -40.49 2.66
C ALA A 257 -6.85 -40.10 2.86
N VAL A 258 -5.99 -41.11 3.04
CA VAL A 258 -4.63 -41.07 2.46
C VAL A 258 -4.76 -41.54 1.01
N GLY A 259 -4.61 -40.62 0.06
CA GLY A 259 -4.43 -40.95 -1.35
C GLY A 259 -5.13 -40.01 -2.32
N ALA A 260 -4.47 -38.92 -2.69
CA ALA A 260 -4.54 -38.36 -4.04
C ALA A 260 -3.44 -37.32 -4.21
N SER A 261 -2.59 -37.51 -5.23
CA SER A 261 -1.83 -36.43 -5.85
C SER A 261 -2.83 -35.38 -6.32
N ALA A 262 -3.00 -34.29 -5.58
CA ALA A 262 -3.94 -33.23 -5.91
C ALA A 262 -3.44 -32.44 -7.12
N ILE A 263 -3.99 -32.75 -8.28
CA ILE A 263 -4.15 -31.76 -9.34
C ILE A 263 -4.95 -30.62 -8.71
N ALA A 264 -4.40 -29.41 -8.64
CA ALA A 264 -5.11 -28.25 -8.09
C ALA A 264 -6.48 -28.14 -8.80
N ASP A 265 -7.57 -28.34 -8.06
CA ASP A 265 -8.90 -28.18 -8.61
C ASP A 265 -9.05 -26.72 -9.07
N ALA A 266 -9.12 -26.54 -10.38
CA ALA A 266 -9.19 -25.23 -11.02
C ALA A 266 -10.44 -24.44 -10.60
N ASP A 267 -11.42 -25.11 -9.97
CA ASP A 267 -12.63 -24.52 -9.44
C ASP A 267 -12.74 -24.57 -7.90
N ALA A 268 -11.69 -24.93 -7.15
CA ALA A 268 -11.70 -24.77 -5.70
C ALA A 268 -12.00 -23.31 -5.28
N PRO A 269 -12.71 -23.07 -4.17
CA PRO A 269 -13.08 -21.72 -3.76
C PRO A 269 -11.86 -20.83 -3.45
N GLU A 270 -10.80 -21.40 -2.88
CA GLU A 270 -9.51 -20.72 -2.65
C GLU A 270 -8.86 -20.36 -3.99
N THR A 271 -8.77 -21.31 -4.93
CA THR A 271 -8.26 -21.04 -6.29
C THR A 271 -9.00 -19.86 -6.95
N ASN A 272 -10.32 -19.80 -6.79
CA ASN A 272 -11.12 -18.70 -7.29
C ASN A 272 -10.86 -17.39 -6.52
N TRP A 273 -10.81 -17.40 -5.19
CA TRP A 273 -10.44 -16.22 -4.37
C TRP A 273 -9.14 -15.59 -4.87
N ASN A 274 -8.14 -16.42 -5.13
CA ASN A 274 -6.81 -15.93 -5.45
C ASN A 274 -6.68 -15.44 -6.90
N ARG A 275 -7.31 -16.14 -7.84
CA ARG A 275 -7.47 -15.62 -9.21
C ARG A 275 -8.24 -14.31 -9.21
N ALA A 276 -9.21 -14.12 -8.31
CA ALA A 276 -9.92 -12.86 -8.19
C ALA A 276 -8.95 -11.72 -7.81
N LEU A 277 -8.11 -11.94 -6.79
CA LEU A 277 -7.07 -10.98 -6.38
C LEU A 277 -6.05 -10.69 -7.49
N GLU A 278 -5.61 -11.71 -8.24
CA GLU A 278 -4.70 -11.55 -9.38
C GLU A 278 -5.32 -10.67 -10.48
N HIS A 279 -6.58 -10.96 -10.85
CA HIS A 279 -7.32 -10.16 -11.82
C HIS A 279 -7.57 -8.73 -11.31
N GLU A 280 -7.85 -8.53 -10.02
CA GLU A 280 -7.95 -7.20 -9.42
C GLU A 280 -6.65 -6.40 -9.50
N ALA A 281 -5.51 -7.05 -9.26
CA ALA A 281 -4.19 -6.42 -9.37
C ALA A 281 -3.91 -5.93 -10.79
N ARG A 282 -4.45 -6.63 -11.81
CA ARG A 282 -4.38 -6.26 -13.23
C ARG A 282 -5.53 -5.36 -13.71
N CYS A 283 -6.49 -5.02 -12.84
CA CYS A 283 -7.71 -4.30 -13.17
C CYS A 283 -8.63 -5.00 -14.20
N GLU A 284 -8.60 -6.33 -14.23
CA GLU A 284 -9.45 -7.18 -15.07
C GLU A 284 -10.78 -7.47 -14.38
N TRP A 285 -11.55 -6.41 -14.09
CA TRP A 285 -12.68 -6.44 -13.16
C TRP A 285 -13.74 -7.51 -13.47
N GLY A 286 -14.05 -7.75 -14.74
CA GLY A 286 -15.01 -8.78 -15.14
C GLY A 286 -14.56 -10.19 -14.74
N HIS A 287 -13.27 -10.50 -14.92
CA HIS A 287 -12.70 -11.77 -14.50
C HIS A 287 -12.63 -11.87 -12.97
N ALA A 288 -12.23 -10.79 -12.30
CA ALA A 288 -12.22 -10.75 -10.83
C ALA A 288 -13.63 -11.03 -10.24
N ILE A 289 -14.66 -10.40 -10.80
CA ILE A 289 -16.07 -10.61 -10.40
C ILE A 289 -16.49 -12.07 -10.58
N ASP A 290 -16.23 -12.68 -11.76
CA ASP A 290 -16.55 -14.10 -12.00
C ASP A 290 -15.91 -15.01 -10.95
N ARG A 291 -14.63 -14.76 -10.64
CA ARG A 291 -13.89 -15.51 -9.64
C ARG A 291 -14.44 -15.31 -8.23
N TRP A 292 -14.73 -14.09 -7.82
CA TRP A 292 -15.37 -13.82 -6.53
C TRP A 292 -16.73 -14.50 -6.39
N LEU A 293 -17.55 -14.49 -7.45
CA LEU A 293 -18.85 -15.17 -7.46
C LEU A 293 -18.72 -16.68 -7.34
N ARG A 294 -17.69 -17.29 -7.95
CA ARG A 294 -17.40 -18.73 -7.84
C ARG A 294 -16.85 -19.15 -6.49
N ALA A 295 -16.16 -18.25 -5.79
CA ALA A 295 -15.63 -18.48 -4.44
C ALA A 295 -16.72 -18.37 -3.36
N ARG A 296 -17.73 -17.53 -3.59
CA ARG A 296 -18.80 -17.23 -2.63
C ARG A 296 -19.65 -18.45 -2.28
N GLY A 297 -20.01 -18.58 -1.00
CA GLY A 297 -20.89 -19.61 -0.46
C GLY A 297 -20.25 -20.99 -0.32
N ARG A 298 -18.91 -21.06 -0.39
CA ARG A 298 -18.14 -22.32 -0.43
C ARG A 298 -17.13 -22.46 0.70
N GLY A 299 -17.44 -21.91 1.88
CA GLY A 299 -16.64 -22.07 3.10
C GLY A 299 -15.59 -20.98 3.35
N LEU A 300 -15.53 -19.95 2.51
CA LEU A 300 -14.69 -18.76 2.71
C LEU A 300 -15.46 -17.62 3.39
N ASP A 301 -14.75 -16.56 3.77
CA ASP A 301 -15.35 -15.34 4.35
C ASP A 301 -16.18 -14.59 3.29
N ASP A 302 -17.46 -14.95 3.21
CA ASP A 302 -18.39 -14.33 2.28
C ASP A 302 -18.66 -12.83 2.54
N ASP A 303 -18.43 -12.35 3.77
CA ASP A 303 -18.59 -10.93 4.09
C ASP A 303 -17.43 -10.14 3.48
N ALA A 304 -16.22 -10.67 3.58
CA ALA A 304 -15.07 -10.14 2.84
C ALA A 304 -15.29 -10.21 1.32
N ILE A 305 -15.81 -11.34 0.79
CA ILE A 305 -16.13 -11.47 -0.64
C ILE A 305 -17.18 -10.42 -1.06
N ALA A 306 -18.19 -10.14 -0.23
CA ALA A 306 -19.20 -9.12 -0.54
C ALA A 306 -18.60 -7.71 -0.63
N PHE A 307 -17.66 -7.35 0.26
CA PHE A 307 -16.92 -6.09 0.15
C PHE A 307 -16.04 -6.04 -1.11
N GLN A 308 -15.37 -7.14 -1.46
CA GLN A 308 -14.55 -7.20 -2.67
C GLN A 308 -15.40 -7.09 -3.94
N LEU A 309 -16.52 -7.84 -4.02
CA LEU A 309 -17.50 -7.71 -5.11
C LEU A 309 -18.02 -6.28 -5.21
N ALA A 310 -18.40 -5.65 -4.10
CA ALA A 310 -18.84 -4.27 -4.06
C ALA A 310 -17.80 -3.32 -4.68
N SER A 311 -16.54 -3.46 -4.28
CA SER A 311 -15.40 -2.72 -4.84
C SER A 311 -15.22 -2.98 -6.35
N CYS A 312 -15.13 -4.25 -6.77
CA CYS A 312 -14.94 -4.64 -8.16
C CYS A 312 -16.06 -4.13 -9.07
N TYR A 313 -17.32 -4.24 -8.66
CA TYR A 313 -18.45 -3.70 -9.41
C TYR A 313 -18.38 -2.18 -9.55
N GLY A 314 -17.95 -1.49 -8.48
CA GLY A 314 -17.69 -0.06 -8.53
C GLY A 314 -16.63 0.32 -9.57
N PHE A 315 -15.52 -0.42 -9.64
CA PHE A 315 -14.47 -0.18 -10.64
C PHE A 315 -14.84 -0.64 -12.06
N ALA A 316 -15.69 -1.65 -12.19
CA ALA A 316 -16.24 -2.12 -13.46
C ALA A 316 -17.28 -1.15 -14.07
N GLY A 317 -17.63 -0.06 -13.37
CA GLY A 317 -18.61 0.92 -13.84
C GLY A 317 -20.07 0.48 -13.67
N VAL A 318 -20.33 -0.51 -12.82
CA VAL A 318 -21.68 -1.02 -12.50
C VAL A 318 -21.97 -0.88 -10.99
N PRO A 319 -21.95 0.34 -10.44
CA PRO A 319 -22.02 0.57 -9.00
C PRO A 319 -23.30 0.03 -8.35
N ASP A 320 -24.43 -0.04 -9.07
CA ASP A 320 -25.67 -0.63 -8.53
C ASP A 320 -25.54 -2.13 -8.24
N ALA A 321 -24.77 -2.88 -9.04
CA ALA A 321 -24.45 -4.27 -8.73
C ALA A 321 -23.57 -4.38 -7.48
N GLY A 322 -22.70 -3.40 -7.26
CA GLY A 322 -21.93 -3.30 -6.02
C GLY A 322 -22.81 -2.99 -4.81
N LEU A 323 -23.82 -2.14 -4.96
CA LEU A 323 -24.80 -1.87 -3.91
C LEU A 323 -25.61 -3.13 -3.58
N ALA A 324 -26.01 -3.91 -4.59
CA ALA A 324 -26.68 -5.20 -4.41
C ALA A 324 -25.79 -6.22 -3.67
N ALA A 325 -24.47 -6.23 -3.91
CA ALA A 325 -23.55 -7.09 -3.17
C ALA A 325 -23.54 -6.78 -1.66
N LEU A 326 -23.74 -5.51 -1.27
CA LEU A 326 -23.82 -5.10 0.13
C LEU A 326 -25.17 -5.44 0.80
N GLU A 327 -26.20 -5.84 0.05
CA GLU A 327 -27.48 -6.29 0.63
C GLU A 327 -27.34 -7.59 1.42
N ARG A 328 -26.23 -8.32 1.23
CA ARG A 328 -25.85 -9.50 2.04
C ARG A 328 -25.92 -9.21 3.55
N PHE A 329 -25.53 -8.02 3.96
CA PHE A 329 -25.50 -7.63 5.38
C PHE A 329 -26.90 -7.40 5.96
N GLY A 330 -27.96 -7.50 5.16
CA GLY A 330 -29.35 -7.40 5.60
C GLY A 330 -29.72 -5.99 6.05
N ASP A 331 -30.56 -5.89 7.08
CA ASP A 331 -31.00 -4.61 7.61
C ASP A 331 -29.87 -3.89 8.35
N ARG A 332 -29.43 -2.77 7.76
CA ARG A 332 -28.32 -1.95 8.25
C ARG A 332 -28.61 -1.33 9.62
N ALA A 333 -29.90 -1.13 9.97
CA ALA A 333 -30.28 -0.54 11.25
C ALA A 333 -30.04 -1.47 12.45
N VAL A 334 -29.84 -2.77 12.21
CA VAL A 334 -29.56 -3.77 13.25
C VAL A 334 -28.13 -4.28 13.25
N LEU A 335 -27.28 -3.86 12.28
CA LEU A 335 -25.87 -4.26 12.23
C LEU A 335 -25.09 -3.71 13.43
N PRO A 336 -24.10 -4.46 13.95
CA PRO A 336 -23.13 -3.93 14.90
C PRO A 336 -22.46 -2.67 14.35
N ASP A 337 -22.22 -1.69 15.23
CA ASP A 337 -21.72 -0.37 14.86
C ASP A 337 -20.50 -0.42 13.93
N PRO A 338 -19.39 -1.12 14.24
CA PRO A 338 -18.22 -1.13 13.36
C PRO A 338 -18.51 -1.66 11.94
N LEU A 339 -19.37 -2.68 11.83
CA LEU A 339 -19.77 -3.25 10.55
C LEU A 339 -20.69 -2.31 9.78
N ARG A 340 -21.68 -1.70 10.47
CA ARG A 340 -22.58 -0.70 9.89
C ARG A 340 -21.79 0.46 9.29
N GLY A 341 -20.81 0.98 10.02
CA GLY A 341 -19.94 2.05 9.55
C GLY A 341 -19.20 1.67 8.26
N ARG A 342 -18.59 0.48 8.23
CA ARG A 342 -17.88 -0.03 7.03
C ARG A 342 -18.81 -0.21 5.83
N VAL A 343 -20.01 -0.77 6.03
CA VAL A 343 -21.01 -0.96 4.98
C VAL A 343 -21.45 0.39 4.40
N GLU A 344 -21.76 1.38 5.26
CA GLU A 344 -22.19 2.70 4.81
C GLU A 344 -21.06 3.49 4.13
N LEU A 345 -19.80 3.29 4.55
CA LEU A 345 -18.65 3.87 3.85
C LEU A 345 -18.51 3.31 2.43
N ALA A 346 -18.56 1.98 2.28
CA ALA A 346 -18.52 1.31 0.97
C ALA A 346 -19.70 1.76 0.09
N ARG A 347 -20.89 1.87 0.70
CA ARG A 347 -22.11 2.34 0.04
C ARG A 347 -21.99 3.79 -0.42
N SER A 348 -21.44 4.67 0.40
CA SER A 348 -21.17 6.08 0.03
C SER A 348 -20.29 6.15 -1.22
N ALA A 349 -19.19 5.40 -1.26
CA ALA A 349 -18.28 5.37 -2.40
C ALA A 349 -18.97 4.90 -3.69
N LEU A 350 -19.82 3.86 -3.61
CA LEU A 350 -20.59 3.35 -4.75
C LEU A 350 -21.65 4.34 -5.24
N LEU A 351 -22.38 4.97 -4.31
CA LEU A 351 -23.39 5.98 -4.63
C LEU A 351 -22.76 7.22 -5.30
N LEU A 352 -21.56 7.63 -4.89
CA LEU A 352 -20.80 8.66 -5.59
C LEU A 352 -20.45 8.24 -7.02
N ARG A 353 -20.00 7.00 -7.23
CA ARG A 353 -19.73 6.46 -8.58
C ARG A 353 -21.00 6.39 -9.44
N ALA A 354 -22.16 6.15 -8.83
CA ALA A 354 -23.46 6.16 -9.48
C ALA A 354 -24.02 7.59 -9.70
N GLY A 355 -23.34 8.65 -9.25
CA GLY A 355 -23.83 10.03 -9.32
C GLY A 355 -24.96 10.36 -8.33
N ARG A 356 -25.30 9.45 -7.40
CA ARG A 356 -26.37 9.57 -6.39
C ARG A 356 -25.89 10.31 -5.13
N ARG A 357 -25.47 11.57 -5.31
CA ARG A 357 -24.76 12.37 -4.29
C ARG A 357 -25.52 12.54 -2.97
N ASP A 358 -26.82 12.81 -3.01
CA ASP A 358 -27.62 13.00 -1.79
C ASP A 358 -27.72 11.72 -0.94
N GLU A 359 -27.79 10.57 -1.60
CA GLU A 359 -27.78 9.28 -0.91
C GLU A 359 -26.39 8.96 -0.35
N ALA A 360 -25.33 9.30 -1.10
CA ALA A 360 -23.97 9.18 -0.61
C ALA A 360 -23.72 10.08 0.61
N ALA A 361 -24.28 11.28 0.63
CA ALA A 361 -24.19 12.20 1.76
C ALA A 361 -24.80 11.59 3.03
N ARG A 362 -26.01 11.02 2.91
CA ARG A 362 -26.66 10.30 4.02
C ARG A 362 -25.84 9.12 4.50
N ALA A 363 -25.34 8.28 3.58
CA ALA A 363 -24.50 7.13 3.93
C ALA A 363 -23.20 7.55 4.64
N THR A 364 -22.57 8.63 4.16
CA THR A 364 -21.36 9.21 4.77
C THR A 364 -21.63 9.64 6.20
N ILE A 365 -22.70 10.41 6.46
CA ILE A 365 -23.02 10.86 7.82
C ILE A 365 -23.23 9.66 8.75
N VAL A 366 -23.92 8.59 8.31
CA VAL A 366 -24.10 7.38 9.11
C VAL A 366 -22.77 6.68 9.40
N SER A 367 -21.89 6.56 8.40
CA SER A 367 -20.54 6.02 8.60
C SER A 367 -19.75 6.83 9.63
N GLU A 368 -19.78 8.15 9.51
CA GLU A 368 -19.02 9.08 10.35
C GLU A 368 -19.49 9.11 11.80
N LYS A 369 -20.80 8.95 12.04
CA LYS A 369 -21.37 8.79 13.38
C LYS A 369 -20.77 7.60 14.13
N VAL A 370 -20.25 6.62 13.42
CA VAL A 370 -19.75 5.38 14.02
C VAL A 370 -18.23 5.32 13.98
N LEU A 371 -17.64 5.36 12.78
CA LEU A 371 -16.21 5.13 12.60
C LEU A 371 -15.37 6.30 13.16
N SER A 372 -15.69 7.53 12.77
CA SER A 372 -14.93 8.71 13.21
C SER A 372 -15.16 9.02 14.68
N ALA A 373 -16.40 8.88 15.17
CA ALA A 373 -16.71 9.08 16.57
C ALA A 373 -15.88 8.13 17.47
N ALA A 374 -15.83 6.85 17.11
CA ALA A 374 -15.02 5.86 17.81
C ALA A 374 -13.51 6.14 17.69
N GLN A 375 -13.04 6.53 16.50
CA GLN A 375 -11.62 6.82 16.25
C GLN A 375 -11.11 7.99 17.10
N PHE A 376 -11.91 9.04 17.27
CA PHE A 376 -11.51 10.26 17.97
C PHE A 376 -12.04 10.36 19.40
N GLY A 377 -12.78 9.36 19.89
CA GLY A 377 -13.40 9.38 21.21
C GLY A 377 -14.41 10.51 21.39
N LEU A 378 -15.11 10.89 20.30
CA LEU A 378 -16.04 12.02 20.29
C LEU A 378 -17.50 11.57 20.48
N PRO A 379 -18.32 12.35 21.21
CA PRO A 379 -19.72 12.03 21.48
C PRO A 379 -20.56 12.07 20.19
N ILE A 380 -21.22 10.95 19.86
CA ILE A 380 -22.01 10.77 18.62
C ILE A 380 -23.15 11.80 18.54
N GLU A 381 -23.76 12.14 19.68
CA GLU A 381 -24.85 13.10 19.78
C GLU A 381 -24.46 14.54 19.43
N ARG A 382 -23.16 14.84 19.41
CA ARG A 382 -22.61 16.14 18.99
C ARG A 382 -22.09 16.15 17.56
N LEU A 383 -22.26 15.06 16.80
CA LEU A 383 -21.90 15.11 15.38
C LEU A 383 -22.81 16.12 14.66
N TYR A 384 -22.20 17.08 13.98
CA TYR A 384 -22.89 18.01 13.11
C TYR A 384 -23.41 17.28 11.87
N ASP A 385 -24.72 17.22 11.69
CA ASP A 385 -25.42 16.64 10.54
C ASP A 385 -26.45 17.60 9.91
N GLY A 386 -26.35 18.89 10.23
CA GLY A 386 -27.20 19.96 9.69
C GLY A 386 -27.94 20.78 10.75
N GLN A 387 -27.63 20.59 12.04
CA GLN A 387 -28.19 21.37 13.13
C GLN A 387 -27.83 22.87 13.01
N PRO A 388 -28.66 23.82 13.49
CA PRO A 388 -28.33 25.24 13.45
C PRO A 388 -27.01 25.55 14.21
N LEU A 389 -26.07 26.22 13.53
CA LEU A 389 -24.77 26.59 14.10
C LEU A 389 -24.68 28.04 14.60
N HIS A 390 -25.77 28.82 14.52
CA HIS A 390 -25.75 30.22 14.96
C HIS A 390 -25.34 30.34 16.45
N GLY A 391 -24.23 31.04 16.70
CA GLY A 391 -23.70 31.21 18.05
C GLY A 391 -23.05 29.96 18.66
N LYS A 392 -22.83 28.90 17.87
CA LYS A 392 -22.24 27.63 18.29
C LYS A 392 -20.78 27.49 17.88
N ARG A 393 -20.03 26.68 18.62
CA ARG A 393 -18.64 26.32 18.34
C ARG A 393 -18.57 25.01 17.57
N LEU A 394 -17.95 25.03 16.39
CA LEU A 394 -17.76 23.84 15.56
C LEU A 394 -16.30 23.39 15.59
N LEU A 395 -16.07 22.12 15.93
CA LEU A 395 -14.79 21.45 15.77
C LEU A 395 -14.78 20.64 14.46
N VAL A 396 -13.84 20.92 13.56
CA VAL A 396 -13.61 20.10 12.37
C VAL A 396 -12.38 19.23 12.59
N VAL A 397 -12.62 17.93 12.75
CA VAL A 397 -11.56 16.94 12.82
C VAL A 397 -11.17 16.46 11.43
N SER A 398 -9.92 16.03 11.29
CA SER A 398 -9.44 15.47 10.04
C SER A 398 -8.79 14.12 10.24
N TYR A 399 -9.16 13.19 9.38
CA TYR A 399 -8.47 11.92 9.17
C TYR A 399 -8.26 11.73 7.66
N GLY A 400 -7.41 10.77 7.30
CA GLY A 400 -7.03 10.51 5.90
C GLY A 400 -5.71 11.16 5.49
N GLY A 401 -5.52 11.37 4.19
CA GLY A 401 -4.30 11.96 3.64
C GLY A 401 -4.33 13.49 3.63
N ILE A 402 -3.16 14.13 3.56
CA ILE A 402 -3.06 15.59 3.37
C ILE A 402 -3.82 16.06 2.12
N GLY A 403 -3.86 15.24 1.06
CA GLY A 403 -4.65 15.54 -0.14
C GLY A 403 -6.15 15.70 0.12
N ASP A 404 -6.73 14.87 1.00
CA ASP A 404 -8.13 14.98 1.38
C ASP A 404 -8.40 16.31 2.08
N GLN A 405 -7.51 16.72 2.99
CA GLN A 405 -7.64 17.98 3.73
C GLN A 405 -7.56 19.19 2.79
N LEU A 406 -6.59 19.18 1.87
CA LEU A 406 -6.47 20.22 0.85
C LEU A 406 -7.70 20.28 -0.03
N GLN A 407 -8.24 19.13 -0.45
CA GLN A 407 -9.45 19.07 -1.25
C GLN A 407 -10.67 19.63 -0.51
N TYR A 408 -10.87 19.21 0.74
CA TYR A 408 -12.07 19.53 1.51
C TYR A 408 -12.01 20.89 2.20
N ALA A 409 -10.82 21.53 2.27
CA ALA A 409 -10.67 22.91 2.74
C ALA A 409 -11.55 23.92 1.98
N ARG A 410 -11.95 23.61 0.74
CA ARG A 410 -12.94 24.40 -0.02
C ARG A 410 -14.25 24.65 0.73
N TYR A 411 -14.65 23.74 1.62
CA TYR A 411 -15.90 23.86 2.38
C TYR A 411 -15.76 24.80 3.58
N LEU A 412 -14.54 25.14 3.99
CA LEU A 412 -14.30 26.10 5.07
C LEU A 412 -14.77 27.51 4.69
N HIS A 413 -14.68 27.91 3.42
CA HIS A 413 -15.24 29.17 2.91
C HIS A 413 -16.76 29.27 3.11
N ALA A 414 -17.45 28.13 3.17
CA ALA A 414 -18.90 28.10 3.35
C ALA A 414 -19.31 28.12 4.83
N LEU A 415 -18.37 27.94 5.77
CA LEU A 415 -18.69 27.92 7.21
C LEU A 415 -19.06 29.31 7.74
N ASP A 416 -18.52 30.38 7.17
CA ASP A 416 -18.88 31.76 7.55
C ASP A 416 -20.39 32.01 7.36
N ALA A 417 -20.99 31.40 6.33
CA ALA A 417 -22.43 31.50 6.07
C ALA A 417 -23.29 30.75 7.09
N LEU A 418 -22.71 29.85 7.90
CA LEU A 418 -23.45 29.06 8.91
C LEU A 418 -23.60 29.78 10.25
N GLY A 419 -22.94 30.93 10.43
CA GLY A 419 -23.11 31.80 11.62
C GLY A 419 -22.48 31.24 12.91
N CYS A 420 -21.50 30.36 12.80
CA CYS A 420 -20.73 29.82 13.94
C CYS A 420 -20.15 30.95 14.81
N ALA A 421 -20.17 30.78 16.13
CA ALA A 421 -19.45 31.67 17.04
C ALA A 421 -17.93 31.50 16.92
N ALA A 422 -17.47 30.25 16.71
CA ALA A 422 -16.07 29.92 16.47
C ALA A 422 -15.97 28.61 15.70
N VAL A 423 -14.92 28.49 14.89
CA VAL A 423 -14.55 27.26 14.19
C VAL A 423 -13.11 26.93 14.53
N THR A 424 -12.90 25.72 15.03
CA THR A 424 -11.57 25.16 15.28
C THR A 424 -11.36 23.98 14.34
N VAL A 425 -10.24 23.92 13.63
CA VAL A 425 -9.91 22.86 12.67
C VAL A 425 -8.58 22.21 13.05
N ILE A 426 -8.57 20.89 13.12
CA ILE A 426 -7.35 20.10 13.35
C ILE A 426 -6.70 19.75 12.00
N VAL A 427 -5.44 20.12 11.83
CA VAL A 427 -4.65 19.82 10.62
C VAL A 427 -3.22 19.37 10.96
N PRO A 428 -2.57 18.53 10.14
CA PRO A 428 -1.14 18.24 10.28
C PRO A 428 -0.32 19.52 10.32
N ALA A 429 0.73 19.54 11.15
CA ALA A 429 1.59 20.71 11.33
C ALA A 429 2.12 21.27 10.00
N ALA A 430 2.41 20.41 9.03
CA ALA A 430 2.87 20.79 7.69
C ALA A 430 1.85 21.60 6.86
N LEU A 431 0.57 21.63 7.24
CA LEU A 431 -0.49 22.43 6.59
C LEU A 431 -0.83 23.72 7.35
N ALA A 432 -0.48 23.83 8.63
CA ALA A 432 -1.00 24.87 9.52
C ALA A 432 -0.70 26.29 9.01
N THR A 433 0.51 26.54 8.50
CA THR A 433 0.90 27.85 7.94
C THR A 433 0.00 28.25 6.77
N LEU A 434 -0.18 27.35 5.81
CA LEU A 434 -0.99 27.59 4.60
C LEU A 434 -2.45 27.85 4.98
N MET A 435 -3.01 27.02 5.86
CA MET A 435 -4.41 27.10 6.27
C MET A 435 -4.72 28.38 7.07
N ARG A 436 -3.86 28.76 8.02
CA ARG A 436 -4.01 30.02 8.78
C ARG A 436 -3.93 31.25 7.88
N HIS A 437 -3.08 31.20 6.86
CA HIS A 437 -2.98 32.29 5.89
C HIS A 437 -4.26 32.41 5.03
N THR A 438 -4.79 31.30 4.54
CA THR A 438 -6.02 31.30 3.72
C THR A 438 -7.28 31.63 4.52
N PHE A 439 -7.38 31.14 5.76
CA PHE A 439 -8.57 31.28 6.61
C PHE A 439 -8.24 31.95 7.95
N PRO A 440 -7.93 33.26 7.98
CA PRO A 440 -7.49 33.96 9.19
C PRO A 440 -8.55 34.01 10.30
N GLN A 441 -9.82 33.78 9.97
CA GLN A 441 -10.95 33.74 10.90
C GLN A 441 -11.14 32.38 11.60
N ILE A 442 -10.44 31.34 11.13
CA ILE A 442 -10.55 29.98 11.67
C ILE A 442 -9.34 29.68 12.56
N GLU A 443 -9.59 29.08 13.73
CA GLU A 443 -8.52 28.59 14.59
C GLU A 443 -8.00 27.25 14.07
N PHE A 444 -6.71 27.15 13.77
CA PHE A 444 -6.06 25.90 13.37
C PHE A 444 -5.17 25.33 14.46
N VAL A 445 -5.49 24.12 14.90
CA VAL A 445 -4.67 23.31 15.82
C VAL A 445 -3.76 22.41 15.00
N ALA A 446 -2.44 22.61 15.17
CA ALA A 446 -1.42 21.86 14.46
C ALA A 446 -1.16 20.51 15.15
N ALA A 447 -1.34 19.41 14.41
CA ALA A 447 -1.12 18.05 14.86
C ALA A 447 0.27 17.54 14.48
N GLN A 448 0.95 16.91 15.43
CA GLN A 448 2.12 16.05 15.16
C GLN A 448 1.73 14.61 15.49
N GLY A 449 1.86 13.69 14.54
CA GLY A 449 1.51 12.28 14.74
C GLY A 449 0.01 11.95 14.55
N ALA A 450 -0.37 10.75 14.95
CA ALA A 450 -1.67 10.15 14.63
C ALA A 450 -2.80 10.47 15.63
N TRP A 451 -2.51 11.15 16.74
CA TRP A 451 -3.47 11.35 17.82
C TRP A 451 -3.42 12.76 18.39
N ILE A 452 -4.59 13.40 18.48
CA ILE A 452 -4.84 14.58 19.31
C ILE A 452 -6.04 14.23 20.18
N ASP A 453 -5.93 14.55 21.48
CA ASP A 453 -7.08 14.51 22.36
C ASP A 453 -8.05 15.65 22.00
N ALA A 454 -9.00 15.35 21.13
CA ALA A 454 -10.02 16.29 20.69
C ALA A 454 -11.04 16.61 21.80
N SER A 455 -11.06 15.86 22.90
CA SER A 455 -12.00 16.06 24.00
C SER A 455 -11.71 17.32 24.83
N GLU A 456 -10.45 17.77 24.85
CA GLU A 456 -10.03 18.99 25.55
C GLU A 456 -10.36 20.28 24.78
N LEU A 457 -10.65 20.17 23.47
CA LEU A 457 -11.03 21.31 22.66
C LEU A 457 -12.50 21.64 22.88
N ALA A 458 -12.81 22.81 23.44
CA ALA A 458 -14.20 23.20 23.69
C ALA A 458 -15.00 23.36 22.38
N HIS A 459 -16.09 22.61 22.24
CA HIS A 459 -16.98 22.63 21.08
C HIS A 459 -18.43 22.28 21.47
N ASP A 460 -19.41 22.82 20.74
CA ASP A 460 -20.82 22.42 20.84
C ASP A 460 -21.11 21.24 19.91
N TYR A 461 -20.56 21.29 18.70
CA TYR A 461 -20.68 20.26 17.68
C TYR A 461 -19.31 19.94 17.06
N TRP A 462 -19.17 18.75 16.51
CA TRP A 462 -17.99 18.34 15.76
C TRP A 462 -18.35 17.70 14.43
N CYS A 463 -17.47 17.75 13.44
CA CYS A 463 -17.61 16.99 12.19
C CYS A 463 -16.26 16.67 11.58
N SER A 464 -16.24 15.73 10.64
CA SER A 464 -15.10 15.55 9.75
C SER A 464 -15.24 16.37 8.47
N PHE A 465 -14.14 16.50 7.72
CA PHE A 465 -14.20 17.04 6.37
C PHE A 465 -15.13 16.26 5.43
N LEU A 466 -15.29 14.94 5.61
CA LEU A 466 -16.24 14.15 4.82
C LEU A 466 -17.69 14.48 5.16
N VAL A 467 -18.00 14.76 6.42
CA VAL A 467 -19.31 15.26 6.82
C VAL A 467 -19.58 16.63 6.21
N LEU A 468 -18.61 17.55 6.23
CA LEU A 468 -18.76 18.83 5.53
C LEU A 468 -19.03 18.61 4.03
N ALA A 469 -18.27 17.73 3.39
CA ALA A 469 -18.49 17.38 1.98
C ALA A 469 -19.91 16.84 1.74
N ALA A 470 -20.41 15.97 2.62
CA ALA A 470 -21.76 15.43 2.56
C ALA A 470 -22.84 16.51 2.73
N ILE A 471 -22.69 17.42 3.71
CA ILE A 471 -23.63 18.53 3.96
C ILE A 471 -23.70 19.48 2.76
N PHE A 472 -22.56 19.73 2.11
CA PHE A 472 -22.50 20.51 0.88
C PHE A 472 -22.72 19.66 -0.39
N GLY A 473 -23.28 18.46 -0.24
CA GLY A 473 -23.80 17.61 -1.33
C GLY A 473 -22.74 17.03 -2.27
N PHE A 474 -21.46 16.96 -1.84
CA PHE A 474 -20.32 16.62 -2.69
C PHE A 474 -20.26 17.44 -3.99
N ALA A 475 -20.88 18.61 -4.01
CA ALA A 475 -21.09 19.38 -5.22
C ALA A 475 -19.74 19.78 -5.83
N PRO A 476 -19.63 19.91 -7.17
CA PRO A 476 -18.55 20.67 -7.80
C PRO A 476 -18.46 22.08 -7.23
N ALA A 477 -17.36 22.79 -7.46
CA ALA A 477 -17.36 24.22 -7.20
C ALA A 477 -18.47 24.88 -8.06
N PRO A 478 -19.28 25.81 -7.52
CA PRO A 478 -20.23 26.56 -8.33
C PRO A 478 -19.57 27.13 -9.59
N GLU A 479 -20.32 27.27 -10.69
CA GLU A 479 -19.76 27.71 -11.99
C GLU A 479 -19.05 29.08 -11.92
N HIS A 480 -19.41 29.90 -10.92
CA HIS A 480 -18.84 31.22 -10.63
C HIS A 480 -17.91 31.25 -9.41
N ALA A 481 -17.59 30.11 -8.80
CA ALA A 481 -16.67 30.06 -7.68
C ALA A 481 -15.25 30.46 -8.14
N PRO A 482 -14.46 31.11 -7.25
CA PRO A 482 -13.06 31.36 -7.51
C PRO A 482 -12.34 30.07 -7.92
N THR A 483 -11.52 30.15 -8.96
CA THR A 483 -10.78 28.99 -9.50
C THR A 483 -9.76 28.46 -8.49
N ALA A 484 -9.29 29.32 -7.58
CA ALA A 484 -8.44 29.01 -6.47
C ALA A 484 -9.19 29.29 -5.15
N TYR A 485 -9.13 28.35 -4.22
CA TYR A 485 -9.70 28.50 -2.87
C TYR A 485 -8.65 28.36 -1.75
N LEU A 486 -7.39 28.10 -2.11
CA LEU A 486 -6.25 28.25 -1.22
C LEU A 486 -5.32 29.36 -1.75
N SER A 487 -4.57 29.97 -0.84
CA SER A 487 -3.59 31.02 -1.14
C SER A 487 -2.27 30.75 -0.44
N CYS A 488 -1.18 31.24 -1.00
CA CYS A 488 0.15 31.15 -0.41
C CYS A 488 0.54 32.49 0.24
N PRO A 489 1.23 32.48 1.41
CA PRO A 489 1.81 33.69 1.97
C PRO A 489 2.65 34.47 0.93
N PRO A 490 2.39 35.78 0.72
CA PRO A 490 3.00 36.56 -0.36
C PRO A 490 4.53 36.59 -0.32
N GLU A 491 5.12 36.64 0.87
CA GLU A 491 6.55 36.66 1.11
C GLU A 491 7.22 35.35 0.66
N ARG A 492 6.59 34.20 0.91
CA ARG A 492 7.08 32.91 0.43
C ARG A 492 6.99 32.79 -1.07
N ALA A 493 5.87 33.24 -1.65
CA ALA A 493 5.70 33.27 -3.10
C ALA A 493 6.74 34.18 -3.80
N ALA A 494 7.09 35.32 -3.20
CA ALA A 494 8.14 36.20 -3.70
C ALA A 494 9.53 35.56 -3.61
N ALA A 495 9.86 34.95 -2.47
CA ALA A 495 11.15 34.28 -2.27
C ALA A 495 11.36 33.14 -3.27
N TRP A 496 10.34 32.31 -3.52
CA TRP A 496 10.41 31.24 -4.50
C TRP A 496 10.54 31.76 -5.93
N ARG A 497 9.79 32.80 -6.31
CA ARG A 497 9.94 33.45 -7.62
C ARG A 497 11.36 33.95 -7.85
N GLU A 498 11.97 34.55 -6.84
CA GLU A 498 13.36 35.01 -6.92
C GLU A 498 14.34 33.84 -7.04
N ARG A 499 14.15 32.76 -6.26
CA ARG A 499 14.98 31.55 -6.31
C ARG A 499 14.97 30.94 -7.71
N ILE A 500 13.78 30.74 -8.27
CA ILE A 500 13.56 30.17 -9.60
C ILE A 500 14.08 31.09 -10.72
N ALA A 501 14.05 32.41 -10.53
CA ALA A 501 14.62 33.35 -11.50
C ALA A 501 16.15 33.26 -11.59
N ARG A 502 16.83 32.79 -10.52
CA ARG A 502 18.30 32.65 -10.48
C ARG A 502 18.80 31.34 -11.10
N ASP A 503 17.93 30.40 -11.46
CA ASP A 503 18.29 29.09 -12.00
C ASP A 503 18.82 29.13 -13.46
N GLY A 504 19.06 30.33 -14.00
CA GLY A 504 19.80 30.52 -15.27
C GLY A 504 19.11 30.00 -16.52
N SER A 505 17.81 29.65 -16.45
CA SER A 505 17.04 29.18 -17.60
C SER A 505 16.97 30.25 -18.69
N ALA A 506 17.06 29.83 -19.96
CA ALA A 506 17.00 30.74 -21.09
C ALA A 506 15.67 31.54 -21.10
N PRO A 507 15.68 32.81 -21.56
CA PRO A 507 14.45 33.59 -21.70
C PRO A 507 13.37 32.83 -22.50
N GLY A 508 12.14 32.82 -21.99
CA GLY A 508 11.02 32.10 -22.62
C GLY A 508 10.93 30.60 -22.28
N THR A 509 11.86 30.06 -21.48
CA THR A 509 11.77 28.68 -20.97
C THR A 509 10.56 28.53 -20.05
N ARG A 510 9.71 27.55 -20.34
CA ARG A 510 8.56 27.20 -19.49
C ARG A 510 8.97 26.28 -18.35
N ARG A 511 8.35 26.43 -17.18
CA ARG A 511 8.73 25.69 -15.97
C ARG A 511 7.66 24.67 -15.63
N ILE A 512 8.07 23.41 -15.48
CA ILE A 512 7.18 22.30 -15.16
C ILE A 512 7.57 21.74 -13.79
N GLY A 513 6.62 21.75 -12.86
CA GLY A 513 6.74 21.02 -11.61
C GLY A 513 6.42 19.54 -11.79
N LEU A 514 7.26 18.64 -11.29
CA LEU A 514 7.10 17.19 -11.41
C LEU A 514 7.00 16.54 -10.03
N ASN A 515 6.00 15.68 -9.84
CA ASN A 515 5.87 14.81 -8.68
C ASN A 515 5.38 13.41 -9.07
N TRP A 516 6.17 12.37 -8.86
CA TRP A 516 5.85 11.01 -9.34
C TRP A 516 5.35 10.07 -8.25
N ARG A 517 5.56 10.38 -6.97
CA ARG A 517 5.14 9.50 -5.85
C ARG A 517 4.70 10.28 -4.62
N GLY A 518 3.93 9.63 -3.76
CA GLY A 518 3.50 10.17 -2.46
C GLY A 518 4.41 9.74 -1.31
N ARG A 519 3.95 9.94 -0.07
CA ARG A 519 4.63 9.52 1.16
C ARG A 519 4.87 8.01 1.23
N GLU A 520 5.97 7.60 1.86
CA GLU A 520 6.36 6.19 1.95
C GLU A 520 5.37 5.34 2.73
N GLU A 521 4.74 5.86 3.78
CA GLU A 521 3.84 5.11 4.66
C GLU A 521 2.47 4.85 4.03
N SER A 522 2.21 5.41 2.83
CA SER A 522 0.92 5.25 2.17
C SER A 522 0.84 3.93 1.40
N ASP A 523 -0.01 3.01 1.82
CA ASP A 523 -0.33 1.79 1.08
C ASP A 523 -0.76 2.00 -0.38
N ALA A 524 -1.51 3.08 -0.66
CA ALA A 524 -1.93 3.42 -2.02
C ALA A 524 -0.75 3.73 -2.97
N ARG A 525 0.50 3.84 -2.48
CA ARG A 525 1.69 4.12 -3.28
C ARG A 525 1.92 3.10 -4.39
N PHE A 526 1.67 1.82 -4.14
CA PHE A 526 1.94 0.76 -5.13
C PHE A 526 1.11 0.91 -6.42
N LEU A 527 -0.09 1.48 -6.30
CA LEU A 527 -1.00 1.68 -7.43
C LEU A 527 -0.81 3.02 -8.14
N ARG A 528 -0.27 4.03 -7.45
CA ARG A 528 -0.24 5.43 -7.90
C ARG A 528 1.15 6.01 -8.10
N ALA A 529 2.22 5.31 -7.73
CA ALA A 529 3.58 5.79 -7.91
C ALA A 529 4.08 5.49 -9.33
N ALA A 530 4.69 6.52 -9.94
CA ALA A 530 5.58 6.40 -11.07
C ALA A 530 7.04 6.43 -10.59
N SER A 531 7.98 6.17 -11.50
CA SER A 531 9.42 6.38 -11.31
C SER A 531 9.87 7.71 -11.94
N VAL A 532 11.05 8.22 -11.57
CA VAL A 532 11.60 9.41 -12.24
C VAL A 532 11.86 9.14 -13.73
N ARG A 533 12.13 7.88 -14.09
CA ARG A 533 12.40 7.45 -15.47
C ARG A 533 11.14 7.53 -16.33
N ASP A 534 9.98 7.24 -15.77
CA ASP A 534 8.70 7.38 -16.48
C ASP A 534 8.47 8.86 -16.90
N LEU A 535 9.02 9.80 -16.13
CA LEU A 535 8.95 11.23 -16.43
C LEU A 535 10.03 11.72 -17.41
N ALA A 536 10.92 10.85 -17.91
CA ALA A 536 11.98 11.23 -18.84
C ALA A 536 11.51 12.04 -20.06
N PRO A 537 10.36 11.73 -20.69
CA PRO A 537 9.87 12.52 -21.81
C PRO A 537 9.51 13.97 -21.43
N LEU A 538 8.98 14.19 -20.22
CA LEU A 538 8.67 15.53 -19.70
C LEU A 538 9.94 16.27 -19.27
N ALA A 539 10.88 15.57 -18.62
CA ALA A 539 12.14 16.15 -18.16
C ALA A 539 13.03 16.62 -19.32
N ARG A 540 13.04 15.88 -20.44
CA ARG A 540 13.89 16.20 -21.62
C ARG A 540 13.21 17.13 -22.63
N LEU A 541 12.05 17.70 -22.28
CA LEU A 541 11.27 18.50 -23.21
C LEU A 541 11.98 19.82 -23.57
N HIS A 542 12.24 20.03 -24.86
CA HIS A 542 12.94 21.24 -25.32
C HIS A 542 12.12 22.51 -25.01
N GLY A 543 12.82 23.59 -24.62
CA GLY A 543 12.19 24.86 -24.21
C GLY A 543 11.48 24.81 -22.85
N HIS A 544 11.66 23.73 -22.08
CA HIS A 544 11.10 23.58 -20.74
C HIS A 544 12.20 23.26 -19.72
N ALA A 545 11.97 23.62 -18.46
CA ALA A 545 12.80 23.27 -17.31
C ALA A 545 11.95 22.50 -16.30
N ALA A 546 12.42 21.33 -15.88
CA ALA A 546 11.72 20.45 -14.95
C ALA A 546 12.22 20.65 -13.51
N TYR A 547 11.27 20.74 -12.57
CA TYR A 547 11.54 20.94 -11.14
C TYR A 547 10.91 19.82 -10.32
N CYS A 548 11.72 19.13 -9.51
CA CYS A 548 11.23 18.13 -8.58
C CYS A 548 10.45 18.79 -7.43
N MET A 549 9.22 18.33 -7.21
CA MET A 549 8.34 18.76 -6.13
C MET A 549 8.07 17.65 -5.09
N ASN A 550 8.64 16.46 -5.28
CA ASN A 550 8.54 15.37 -4.31
C ASN A 550 9.12 15.82 -2.96
N ARG A 551 8.41 15.57 -1.85
CA ARG A 551 8.89 15.90 -0.49
C ARG A 551 9.70 14.77 0.16
N GLU A 552 9.50 13.53 -0.27
CA GLU A 552 10.18 12.36 0.31
C GLU A 552 11.64 12.26 -0.15
N MET A 553 12.54 12.00 0.80
CA MET A 553 13.98 11.87 0.52
C MET A 553 14.29 10.73 -0.46
N SER A 554 13.60 9.60 -0.38
CA SER A 554 13.83 8.45 -1.27
C SER A 554 13.54 8.74 -2.74
N ALA A 555 12.56 9.60 -3.03
CA ALA A 555 12.29 10.09 -4.38
C ALA A 555 13.38 11.08 -4.86
N GLN A 556 13.96 11.84 -3.93
CA GLN A 556 14.97 12.87 -4.20
C GLN A 556 16.37 12.27 -4.37
N SER A 557 16.66 11.14 -3.72
CA SER A 557 17.91 10.40 -3.83
C SER A 557 17.91 9.37 -4.97
N GLU A 558 16.83 9.30 -5.75
CA GLU A 558 16.75 8.45 -6.94
C GLU A 558 17.79 8.90 -7.96
N GLN A 559 18.87 8.13 -8.13
CA GLN A 559 19.92 8.44 -9.09
C GLN A 559 19.35 8.53 -10.50
N THR A 560 19.50 9.71 -11.13
CA THR A 560 18.96 9.99 -12.46
C THR A 560 19.91 10.89 -13.24
N ASP A 561 20.03 10.62 -14.54
CA ASP A 561 20.72 11.46 -15.53
C ASP A 561 19.79 12.51 -16.15
N LEU A 562 18.53 12.55 -15.71
CA LEU A 562 17.52 13.47 -16.24
C LEU A 562 17.78 14.91 -15.76
N PRO A 563 17.57 15.91 -16.63
CA PRO A 563 17.80 17.32 -16.31
C PRO A 563 16.67 17.89 -15.45
N ILE A 564 16.59 17.46 -14.19
CA ILE A 564 15.58 17.88 -13.22
C ILE A 564 16.27 18.68 -12.10
N THR A 565 15.75 19.86 -11.80
CA THR A 565 16.22 20.69 -10.68
C THR A 565 15.58 20.22 -9.38
N PHE A 566 16.39 19.87 -8.37
CA PHE A 566 15.93 19.41 -7.06
C PHE A 566 15.98 20.53 -6.02
N ALA A 567 14.86 21.24 -5.82
CA ALA A 567 14.77 22.37 -4.89
C ALA A 567 14.45 21.97 -3.42
N HIS A 568 14.61 20.68 -3.08
CA HIS A 568 14.09 20.04 -1.88
C HIS A 568 14.53 20.62 -0.53
N HIS A 569 15.80 21.03 -0.38
CA HIS A 569 16.29 21.62 0.87
C HIS A 569 15.57 22.93 1.27
N ALA A 570 14.77 23.52 0.39
CA ALA A 570 14.03 24.75 0.63
C ALA A 570 12.52 24.55 0.84
N ILE A 571 12.01 23.31 0.79
CA ILE A 571 10.58 23.01 0.99
C ILE A 571 10.36 22.49 2.41
N GLU A 572 10.04 23.37 3.35
CA GLU A 572 9.83 22.98 4.75
C GLU A 572 8.40 22.46 4.97
N ASP A 573 7.41 23.20 4.48
CA ASP A 573 5.98 22.90 4.65
C ASP A 573 5.18 23.06 3.34
N PHE A 574 3.85 22.92 3.42
CA PHE A 574 2.99 23.08 2.25
C PHE A 574 2.85 24.53 1.76
N SER A 575 3.25 25.54 2.55
CA SER A 575 3.32 26.91 2.07
C SER A 575 4.50 27.11 1.11
N ASP A 576 5.65 26.45 1.34
CA ASP A 576 6.75 26.45 0.36
C ASP A 576 6.38 25.68 -0.90
N LEU A 577 5.72 24.53 -0.75
CA LEU A 577 5.26 23.76 -1.90
C LEU A 577 4.25 24.57 -2.73
N ALA A 578 3.34 25.30 -2.09
CA ALA A 578 2.40 26.20 -2.75
C ALA A 578 3.12 27.35 -3.48
N ALA A 579 4.11 27.96 -2.84
CA ALA A 579 4.92 29.02 -3.42
C ALA A 579 5.70 28.53 -4.66
N LEU A 580 6.31 27.34 -4.58
CA LEU A 580 6.99 26.70 -5.70
C LEU A 580 6.02 26.40 -6.85
N MET A 581 4.83 25.85 -6.56
CA MET A 581 3.81 25.60 -7.59
C MET A 581 3.36 26.87 -8.31
N LEU A 582 3.17 27.97 -7.58
CA LEU A 582 2.80 29.27 -8.15
C LEU A 582 3.91 29.90 -9.02
N ALA A 583 5.15 29.43 -8.90
CA ALA A 583 6.27 29.84 -9.76
C ALA A 583 6.38 29.00 -11.05
N MET A 584 5.61 27.92 -11.18
CA MET A 584 5.59 27.06 -12.36
C MET A 584 4.53 27.48 -13.38
N ASP A 585 4.72 27.10 -14.64
CA ASP A 585 3.71 27.26 -15.68
C ASP A 585 2.71 26.10 -15.69
N ALA A 586 3.15 24.89 -15.32
CA ALA A 586 2.30 23.73 -15.13
C ALA A 586 2.89 22.76 -14.09
N VAL A 587 2.03 21.90 -13.52
CA VAL A 587 2.44 20.79 -12.64
C VAL A 587 2.00 19.47 -13.24
N VAL A 588 2.88 18.48 -13.33
CA VAL A 588 2.52 17.09 -13.64
C VAL A 588 2.75 16.23 -12.41
N THR A 589 1.70 15.58 -11.93
CA THR A 589 1.78 14.80 -10.69
C THR A 589 0.90 13.56 -10.71
N THR A 590 1.31 12.53 -9.97
CA THR A 590 0.42 11.42 -9.62
C THR A 590 -0.62 11.82 -8.55
N CYS A 591 -1.59 10.95 -8.27
CA CYS A 591 -2.71 11.19 -7.33
C CYS A 591 -2.26 11.30 -5.86
N THR A 592 -1.65 12.43 -5.51
CA THR A 592 -1.06 12.75 -4.21
C THR A 592 -1.59 14.09 -3.68
N ALA A 593 -1.09 14.56 -2.54
CA ALA A 593 -1.44 15.90 -2.04
C ALA A 593 -1.14 17.01 -3.05
N HIS A 594 -0.15 16.81 -3.93
CA HIS A 594 0.29 17.81 -4.90
C HIS A 594 -0.78 18.16 -5.93
N ILE A 595 -1.58 17.19 -6.41
CA ILE A 595 -2.64 17.52 -7.38
C ILE A 595 -3.74 18.35 -6.73
N HIS A 596 -4.06 18.05 -5.47
CA HIS A 596 -5.06 18.77 -4.71
C HIS A 596 -4.60 20.19 -4.39
N LEU A 597 -3.31 20.37 -4.04
CA LEU A 597 -2.74 21.70 -3.82
C LEU A 597 -2.72 22.52 -5.12
N ALA A 598 -2.22 21.95 -6.23
CA ALA A 598 -2.16 22.64 -7.51
C ALA A 598 -3.56 23.07 -7.97
N GLY A 599 -4.54 22.17 -7.89
CA GLY A 599 -5.93 22.46 -8.20
C GLY A 599 -6.55 23.52 -7.28
N ALA A 600 -6.26 23.47 -5.98
CA ALA A 600 -6.77 24.44 -5.00
C ALA A 600 -6.15 25.84 -5.15
N LEU A 601 -4.93 25.94 -5.69
CA LEU A 601 -4.26 27.19 -6.03
C LEU A 601 -4.63 27.71 -7.44
N GLY A 602 -5.41 26.94 -8.20
CA GLY A 602 -5.73 27.26 -9.60
C GLY A 602 -4.53 27.14 -10.55
N VAL A 603 -3.46 26.45 -10.14
CA VAL A 603 -2.28 26.20 -10.97
C VAL A 603 -2.65 25.17 -12.05
N PRO A 604 -2.31 25.42 -13.33
CA PRO A 604 -2.48 24.43 -14.39
C PRO A 604 -1.79 23.12 -14.05
N ALA A 605 -2.50 21.99 -14.09
CA ALA A 605 -1.92 20.72 -13.71
C ALA A 605 -2.44 19.52 -14.51
N VAL A 606 -1.59 18.51 -14.67
CA VAL A 606 -1.94 17.20 -15.21
C VAL A 606 -1.81 16.16 -14.11
N LEU A 607 -2.91 15.45 -13.86
CA LEU A 607 -2.96 14.29 -13.00
C LEU A 607 -2.64 13.02 -13.79
N LEU A 608 -1.50 12.40 -13.50
CA LEU A 608 -1.21 11.03 -13.88
C LEU A 608 -2.01 10.10 -12.97
N LEU A 609 -3.04 9.44 -13.52
CA LEU A 609 -3.99 8.68 -12.73
C LEU A 609 -3.91 7.18 -12.99
N SER A 610 -3.84 6.39 -11.93
CA SER A 610 -3.97 4.93 -12.01
C SER A 610 -5.36 4.53 -12.54
N PRO A 611 -5.51 3.40 -13.25
CA PRO A 611 -6.83 2.87 -13.58
C PRO A 611 -7.61 2.48 -12.31
N LYS A 612 -6.93 2.07 -11.23
CA LYS A 612 -7.53 1.79 -9.91
C LYS A 612 -7.62 3.07 -9.05
N ALA A 613 -8.36 4.07 -9.53
CA ALA A 613 -8.49 5.38 -8.88
C ALA A 613 -9.79 5.57 -8.07
N ASP A 614 -9.71 6.44 -7.06
CA ASP A 614 -10.85 6.85 -6.25
C ASP A 614 -12.00 7.42 -7.09
N ALA A 615 -13.24 7.21 -6.62
CA ALA A 615 -14.47 7.61 -7.29
C ALA A 615 -14.51 9.11 -7.64
N ARG A 616 -13.83 9.95 -6.85
CA ARG A 616 -13.83 11.41 -7.01
C ARG A 616 -13.27 11.90 -8.35
N TRP A 617 -12.47 11.09 -9.03
CA TRP A 617 -11.81 11.47 -10.28
C TRP A 617 -12.64 11.18 -11.53
N GLU A 618 -13.82 10.59 -11.38
CA GLU A 618 -14.72 10.27 -12.49
C GLU A 618 -13.99 9.46 -13.60
N THR A 619 -14.54 9.35 -14.80
CA THR A 619 -13.95 8.57 -15.91
C THR A 619 -13.34 9.43 -17.02
N GLY A 620 -13.66 10.73 -17.05
CA GLY A 620 -13.21 11.66 -18.09
C GLY A 620 -11.75 12.11 -17.97
N SER A 621 -11.32 12.93 -18.93
CA SER A 621 -10.03 13.63 -18.95
C SER A 621 -10.04 14.98 -18.21
N GLN A 622 -11.20 15.36 -17.67
CA GLN A 622 -11.42 16.56 -16.87
C GLN A 622 -12.09 16.17 -15.56
N THR A 623 -11.95 17.01 -14.53
CA THR A 623 -12.58 16.79 -13.23
C THR A 623 -13.45 17.99 -12.85
N ALA A 624 -14.61 17.71 -12.25
CA ALA A 624 -15.46 18.73 -11.67
C ALA A 624 -14.87 19.35 -10.37
N LEU A 625 -13.82 18.75 -9.80
CA LEU A 625 -13.17 19.23 -8.58
C LEU A 625 -12.27 20.44 -8.83
N TYR A 626 -11.55 20.44 -9.96
CA TYR A 626 -10.49 21.40 -10.25
C TYR A 626 -10.51 21.79 -11.73
N ARG A 627 -10.91 23.02 -12.04
CA ARG A 627 -10.97 23.51 -13.43
C ARG A 627 -9.60 23.56 -14.11
N SER A 628 -8.54 23.80 -13.34
CA SER A 628 -7.15 23.87 -13.83
C SER A 628 -6.50 22.50 -14.06
N VAL A 629 -7.19 21.40 -13.72
CA VAL A 629 -6.63 20.04 -13.79
C VAL A 629 -7.11 19.31 -15.04
N ARG A 630 -6.20 18.60 -15.69
CA ARG A 630 -6.46 17.56 -16.69
C ARG A 630 -6.06 16.20 -16.15
N ILE A 631 -6.77 15.15 -16.56
CA ILE A 631 -6.51 13.77 -16.14
C ILE A 631 -5.90 13.01 -17.32
N ALA A 632 -4.71 12.46 -17.11
CA ALA A 632 -4.07 11.48 -17.98
C ALA A 632 -4.06 10.13 -17.25
N ARG A 633 -5.09 9.30 -17.51
CA ARG A 633 -5.27 8.01 -16.82
C ARG A 633 -4.54 6.89 -17.53
N ALA A 634 -3.61 6.21 -16.87
CA ALA A 634 -2.89 5.06 -17.43
C ALA A 634 -3.83 3.91 -17.81
N ALA A 635 -3.52 3.21 -18.91
CA ALA A 635 -4.29 2.05 -19.34
C ALA A 635 -4.09 0.84 -18.41
N HIS A 636 -2.89 0.69 -17.85
CA HIS A 636 -2.54 -0.44 -17.00
C HIS A 636 -1.93 0.02 -15.67
N PRO A 637 -2.20 -0.68 -14.55
CA PRO A 637 -1.53 -0.40 -13.28
C PRO A 637 -0.02 -0.41 -13.43
N GLY A 638 0.62 0.63 -12.91
CA GLY A 638 2.08 0.70 -12.85
C GLY A 638 2.81 0.96 -14.18
N ARG A 639 2.11 1.07 -15.32
CA ARG A 639 2.69 1.49 -16.60
C ARG A 639 2.19 2.89 -16.95
N TRP A 640 3.12 3.84 -17.07
CA TRP A 640 2.78 5.26 -17.18
C TRP A 640 2.97 5.85 -18.57
N ASP A 641 3.58 5.13 -19.50
CA ASP A 641 3.98 5.63 -20.82
C ASP A 641 2.83 6.35 -21.56
N ASP A 642 1.66 5.71 -21.62
CA ASP A 642 0.50 6.26 -22.32
C ASP A 642 -0.10 7.48 -21.60
N ALA A 643 -0.06 7.50 -20.26
CA ALA A 643 -0.44 8.67 -19.47
C ALA A 643 0.54 9.83 -19.65
N ILE A 644 1.84 9.54 -19.78
CA ILE A 644 2.88 10.53 -20.02
C ILE A 644 2.75 11.15 -21.41
N ASP A 645 2.45 10.36 -22.45
CA ASP A 645 2.20 10.88 -23.79
C ASP A 645 1.01 11.86 -23.82
N ARG A 646 -0.06 11.54 -23.09
CA ARG A 646 -1.21 12.46 -22.91
C ARG A 646 -0.82 13.70 -22.11
N ALA A 647 -0.02 13.54 -21.05
CA ALA A 647 0.47 14.66 -20.26
C ALA A 647 1.33 15.63 -21.08
N LEU A 648 2.21 15.11 -21.95
CA LEU A 648 2.98 15.91 -22.91
C LEU A 648 2.07 16.73 -23.82
N THR A 649 1.01 16.12 -24.34
CA THR A 649 0.02 16.82 -25.19
C THR A 649 -0.60 18.00 -24.46
N TYR A 650 -0.98 17.84 -23.19
CA TYR A 650 -1.54 18.93 -22.38
C TYR A 650 -0.50 20.03 -22.10
N VAL A 651 0.72 19.66 -21.73
CA VAL A 651 1.82 20.59 -21.46
C VAL A 651 2.19 21.43 -22.69
N LEU A 652 2.21 20.82 -23.88
CA LEU A 652 2.56 21.48 -25.15
C LEU A 652 1.41 22.30 -25.75
N GLY A 653 0.17 21.81 -25.61
CA GLY A 653 -1.00 22.32 -26.31
C GLY A 653 -1.92 23.22 -25.46
N GLU A 654 -2.45 22.68 -24.36
CA GLU A 654 -3.62 23.27 -23.66
C GLU A 654 -3.28 24.37 -22.65
N PHE A 655 -2.07 24.40 -22.10
CA PHE A 655 -1.68 25.41 -21.10
C PHE A 655 -0.98 26.63 -21.70
N ARG A 656 -1.20 26.93 -22.98
CA ARG A 656 -0.80 28.22 -23.57
C ARG A 656 -1.68 29.31 -22.95
N LYS A 657 -1.11 30.12 -22.07
CA LYS A 657 -1.71 31.38 -21.59
C LYS A 657 -2.09 32.28 -22.76
#